data_AF-A0A7Y5VFX0-F1
#
_entry.id   AF-A0A7Y5VFX0-F1
#
_cell.length_a   1.000
_cell.length_b   1.000
_cell.length_c   1.000
_cell.angle_alpha   90.00
_cell.angle_beta   90.00
_cell.angle_gamma   90.00
#
_symmetry.space_group_name_H-M   'P 1'
#
loop_
_entity.id
_entity.type
_entity.pdbx_description
1 polymer ?
#
loop_
_entity_poly.entity_id
_entity_poly.type
_entity_poly.pdbx_seq_one_letter_code
_entity_poly.pdbx_strand_id
1 'polypeptide(L)'
;MLLYRWVFAAQMFLLTCGLQAQGWEISFGGDNEDFGYGVVQTQDHGYIVVGFSESFGADNDMDVYVIRTDVDGTLLWMREFDEGFRENAYDVIETEDNGFLIVGDVAPEVSDAPQVYLLKISKFGEFEWSKKYDNVIGLTAHVQQGREIARAADGSGYAIIGLSKASDANGNDEILLIRVDNQGNELWRTTYGSPSVDDSGNCIAALPDGGFVFAGNTKVSVGNDITIFRVDQDGNQVWNVVSGNSNQNEEINDMVLSPNGSLILVGSAQDYNRAYIGSYTLDGLLEWEKTFNPGPSGGALNAVVNLTDGNIAVCGYVETSASNIDVYVGKFDTGNGNEIWAQNLGDPEKLDIGEGLAASVDGGFLIVGYNSQSIVLINDVTLIKTDGLGNIITNHVSGKVYHSPDGCNEFGAGDAPLTGWLIKAEGQNNTYFGTTDASGNYDILTDTGAYTITVLPPNTYWNVCDPAGFTVTLDDFYTNANFNFPVQTGVFCPYLEVAVNTDFLAVCEDVSYSIDYVNLGPVAAENAYVEVTLDSELTFVSATLPVFAQNGNTYTFLLGDVASTQQGSFDIQTEMDCEGIAQNQAVLVSAHIFPDSLCLQPGPNWDGSSISVNGACVGDSLRFNIRNIGLAGMAGSKRYFVVEDQVMFLIDTFQLDSDEEIDISFEGNGATYRLIAEQSEDHPGNNNPTVAIEGCVEEGLPYSTGFVTQFAENDQDPFLAINASETTGSSNQPVELRGYPKGYQDSIIDVNTALKYTVLFRNTTTDTITRVVIRDTLPSELDITTLVPGAGSHPYVFEIYSNGVLKITFDEIQLQPGDSAEEALKRGFVEFRIAQKPGNPIGTTIDNRAVVYFDYVPPMVTNNVHRVVECNDIFDTEEGCIVVDVTNPPLIPGVDIKVYPNPFTESATFEINGRSFDAVKLQLFDLQGRLVRSEKSSGSRFQFDRNHLPRGLYMFTLESEGQLIATGKMIIQ
;
A
#
# COMPACT_ATOMS: atom_id res chain seq x y z
N MET A 1 -0.44 -36.33 2.99
CA MET A 1 -1.73 -35.66 2.79
C MET A 1 -2.32 -35.08 4.10
N LEU A 2 -1.50 -34.77 5.10
CA LEU A 2 -1.90 -34.16 6.38
C LEU A 2 -1.00 -32.98 6.82
N LEU A 3 0.00 -32.62 5.99
CA LEU A 3 0.91 -31.49 6.24
C LEU A 3 0.54 -30.20 5.48
N TYR A 4 -0.41 -30.25 4.53
CA TYR A 4 -0.80 -29.08 3.71
C TYR A 4 -1.86 -28.17 4.37
N ARG A 5 -2.50 -28.61 5.47
CA ARG A 5 -3.54 -27.83 6.17
C ARG A 5 -3.00 -26.90 7.26
N TRP A 6 -1.72 -26.99 7.61
CA TRP A 6 -1.11 -26.16 8.66
C TRP A 6 -0.40 -24.91 8.12
N VAL A 7 -0.14 -24.84 6.81
CA VAL A 7 0.50 -23.67 6.18
C VAL A 7 -0.52 -22.55 5.88
N PHE A 8 -1.76 -22.91 5.52
CA PHE A 8 -2.82 -21.93 5.27
C PHE A 8 -3.36 -21.26 6.56
N ALA A 9 -3.43 -21.99 7.67
CA ALA A 9 -3.90 -21.43 8.94
C ALA A 9 -2.87 -20.50 9.61
N ALA A 10 -1.57 -20.68 9.32
CA ALA A 10 -0.50 -19.83 9.84
C ALA A 10 -0.38 -18.49 9.07
N GLN A 11 -0.78 -18.44 7.79
CA GLN A 11 -0.88 -17.19 7.04
C GLN A 11 -2.09 -16.34 7.45
N MET A 12 -3.17 -16.95 7.96
CA MET A 12 -4.36 -16.20 8.41
C MET A 12 -4.22 -15.60 9.82
N PHE A 13 -3.26 -16.06 10.63
CA PHE A 13 -3.08 -15.60 12.02
C PHE A 13 -1.99 -14.52 12.21
N LEU A 14 -1.31 -14.12 11.13
CA LEU A 14 -0.34 -13.00 11.10
C LEU A 14 -0.87 -11.78 10.31
N LEU A 15 -2.15 -11.81 9.94
CA LEU A 15 -2.89 -10.74 9.26
C LEU A 15 -3.65 -9.82 10.23
N THR A 16 -3.39 -9.90 11.54
CA THR A 16 -3.98 -8.99 12.55
C THR A 16 -3.02 -7.87 12.95
N CYS A 17 -2.21 -7.36 12.01
CA CYS A 17 -1.88 -5.94 12.08
C CYS A 17 -3.13 -5.25 11.55
N GLY A 18 -3.95 -4.72 12.46
CA GLY A 18 -5.28 -4.23 12.15
C GLY A 18 -5.23 -3.14 11.08
N LEU A 19 -5.46 -3.54 9.83
CA LEU A 19 -6.01 -2.64 8.83
C LEU A 19 -7.39 -2.28 9.37
N GLN A 20 -7.45 -1.17 10.09
CA GLN A 20 -8.73 -0.58 10.44
C GLN A 20 -9.34 -0.11 9.13
N ALA A 21 -10.39 -0.79 8.70
CA ALA A 21 -11.19 -0.40 7.55
C ALA A 21 -11.50 1.10 7.63
N GLN A 22 -11.05 1.88 6.65
CA GLN A 22 -11.41 3.28 6.53
C GLN A 22 -12.79 3.36 5.90
N GLY A 23 -13.70 4.13 6.50
CA GLY A 23 -15.03 4.34 5.95
C GLY A 23 -15.13 5.59 5.09
N TRP A 24 -15.92 5.55 4.03
CA TRP A 24 -16.18 6.61 3.06
C TRP A 24 -17.53 6.37 2.37
N GLU A 25 -18.04 7.39 1.69
CA GLU A 25 -19.25 7.33 0.88
C GLU A 25 -19.00 7.99 -0.48
N ILE A 26 -19.48 7.35 -1.55
CA ILE A 26 -19.39 7.85 -2.93
C ILE A 26 -20.73 7.63 -3.63
N SER A 27 -21.20 8.64 -4.35
CA SER A 27 -22.38 8.53 -5.22
C SER A 27 -22.00 8.51 -6.69
N PHE A 28 -22.74 7.73 -7.49
CA PHE A 28 -22.60 7.56 -8.92
C PHE A 28 -23.98 7.72 -9.56
N GLY A 29 -24.10 8.62 -10.54
CA GLY A 29 -25.36 8.87 -11.22
C GLY A 29 -25.25 10.10 -12.12
N GLY A 30 -26.36 10.44 -12.76
CA GLY A 30 -26.46 11.56 -13.69
C GLY A 30 -27.61 12.49 -13.35
N ASP A 31 -28.28 12.99 -14.39
CA ASP A 31 -29.36 13.97 -14.23
C ASP A 31 -30.74 13.31 -14.05
N ASN A 32 -30.84 11.96 -14.06
CA ASN A 32 -32.09 11.18 -13.95
C ASN A 32 -31.96 10.07 -12.88
N GLU A 33 -32.95 9.16 -12.79
CA GLU A 33 -32.99 8.16 -11.73
C GLU A 33 -31.92 7.07 -11.89
N ASP A 34 -31.15 6.84 -10.83
CA ASP A 34 -30.14 5.80 -10.72
C ASP A 34 -30.30 5.03 -9.39
N PHE A 35 -30.33 3.70 -9.46
CA PHE A 35 -30.55 2.84 -8.28
C PHE A 35 -29.53 1.72 -8.21
N GLY A 36 -28.89 1.53 -7.05
CA GLY A 36 -28.03 0.37 -6.77
C GLY A 36 -28.74 -0.68 -5.93
N TYR A 37 -28.47 -1.96 -6.20
CA TYR A 37 -29.10 -3.10 -5.50
C TYR A 37 -28.10 -4.17 -5.07
N GLY A 38 -27.19 -4.57 -5.96
CA GLY A 38 -26.23 -5.65 -5.69
C GLY A 38 -24.82 -5.13 -5.53
N VAL A 39 -24.08 -5.66 -4.55
CA VAL A 39 -22.66 -5.34 -4.35
C VAL A 39 -21.86 -6.58 -3.96
N VAL A 40 -20.68 -6.73 -4.56
CA VAL A 40 -19.73 -7.79 -4.22
C VAL A 40 -18.32 -7.20 -4.13
N GLN A 41 -17.54 -7.64 -3.14
CA GLN A 41 -16.10 -7.42 -3.15
C GLN A 41 -15.42 -8.43 -4.07
N THR A 42 -14.67 -7.94 -5.04
CA THR A 42 -13.97 -8.76 -6.04
C THR A 42 -12.66 -9.33 -5.50
N GLN A 43 -12.10 -10.32 -6.19
CA GLN A 43 -10.85 -10.97 -5.76
C GLN A 43 -9.62 -10.04 -5.69
N ASP A 44 -9.63 -8.94 -6.44
CA ASP A 44 -8.63 -7.86 -6.37
C ASP A 44 -8.87 -6.85 -5.24
N HIS A 45 -9.86 -7.13 -4.37
CA HIS A 45 -10.34 -6.32 -3.25
C HIS A 45 -11.05 -5.01 -3.61
N GLY A 46 -11.23 -4.70 -4.90
CA GLY A 46 -12.15 -3.66 -5.35
C GLY A 46 -13.62 -4.09 -5.22
N TYR A 47 -14.53 -3.29 -5.76
CA TYR A 47 -15.96 -3.52 -5.65
C TYR A 47 -16.66 -3.53 -7.01
N ILE A 48 -17.63 -4.42 -7.17
CA ILE A 48 -18.58 -4.41 -8.28
C ILE A 48 -19.96 -4.10 -7.72
N VAL A 49 -20.63 -3.13 -8.33
CA VAL A 49 -21.98 -2.68 -8.00
C VAL A 49 -22.86 -2.83 -9.22
N VAL A 50 -24.08 -3.33 -9.01
CA VAL A 50 -25.10 -3.45 -10.07
C VAL A 50 -26.40 -2.80 -9.65
N GLY A 51 -27.11 -2.31 -10.65
CA GLY A 51 -28.36 -1.63 -10.51
C GLY A 51 -28.92 -1.22 -11.87
N PHE A 52 -29.64 -0.11 -11.93
CA PHE A 52 -30.18 0.41 -13.18
C PHE A 52 -30.27 1.93 -13.19
N SER A 53 -30.26 2.51 -14.39
CA SER A 53 -30.08 3.95 -14.64
C SER A 53 -30.95 4.45 -15.79
N GLU A 54 -31.54 5.64 -15.65
CA GLU A 54 -32.13 6.43 -16.75
C GLU A 54 -31.21 7.58 -17.23
N SER A 55 -30.00 7.69 -16.65
CA SER A 55 -29.16 8.88 -16.75
C SER A 55 -28.30 8.95 -18.01
N PHE A 56 -27.99 7.81 -18.63
CA PHE A 56 -26.91 7.72 -19.61
C PHE A 56 -27.34 7.12 -20.97
N GLY A 57 -28.53 6.50 -21.05
CA GLY A 57 -29.17 6.00 -22.28
C GLY A 57 -29.71 7.10 -23.21
N ALA A 58 -30.11 6.72 -24.44
CA ALA A 58 -30.57 7.68 -25.48
C ALA A 58 -32.10 7.88 -25.51
N ASP A 59 -32.84 7.07 -24.76
CA ASP A 59 -34.28 6.85 -24.85
C ASP A 59 -35.03 7.23 -23.56
N ASN A 60 -34.31 7.54 -22.48
CA ASN A 60 -34.84 7.75 -21.13
C ASN A 60 -35.62 6.53 -20.59
N ASP A 61 -35.20 5.32 -20.93
CA ASP A 61 -35.56 4.08 -20.25
C ASP A 61 -34.50 3.69 -19.20
N MET A 62 -34.85 2.68 -18.40
CA MET A 62 -33.98 2.12 -17.37
C MET A 62 -33.10 1.05 -17.99
N ASP A 63 -31.78 1.27 -17.97
CA ASP A 63 -30.77 0.32 -18.44
C ASP A 63 -30.04 -0.34 -17.28
N VAL A 64 -29.49 -1.54 -17.48
CA VAL A 64 -28.60 -2.15 -16.47
C VAL A 64 -27.38 -1.25 -16.29
N TYR A 65 -27.11 -0.84 -15.06
CA TYR A 65 -25.98 0.00 -14.70
C TYR A 65 -24.99 -0.76 -13.83
N VAL A 66 -23.74 -0.86 -14.29
CA VAL A 66 -22.67 -1.61 -13.61
C VAL A 66 -21.50 -0.69 -13.33
N ILE A 67 -21.09 -0.63 -12.07
CA ILE A 67 -20.00 0.22 -11.59
C ILE A 67 -18.90 -0.67 -11.01
N ARG A 68 -17.65 -0.45 -11.44
CA ARG A 68 -16.46 -1.11 -10.92
C ARG A 68 -15.52 -0.09 -10.29
N THR A 69 -15.09 -0.33 -9.06
CA THR A 69 -14.23 0.58 -8.30
C THR A 69 -13.00 -0.10 -7.69
N ASP A 70 -11.92 0.63 -7.43
CA ASP A 70 -10.82 0.10 -6.62
C ASP A 70 -11.20 0.02 -5.12
N VAL A 71 -10.24 -0.40 -4.29
CA VAL A 71 -10.44 -0.57 -2.84
C VAL A 71 -10.78 0.73 -2.09
N ASP A 72 -10.52 1.90 -2.69
CA ASP A 72 -10.90 3.21 -2.13
C ASP A 72 -12.25 3.71 -2.67
N GLY A 73 -12.92 2.92 -3.52
CA GLY A 73 -14.12 3.37 -4.21
C GLY A 73 -13.84 4.25 -5.43
N THR A 74 -12.56 4.43 -5.83
CA THR A 74 -12.22 5.18 -7.05
C THR A 74 -12.77 4.43 -8.27
N LEU A 75 -13.50 5.13 -9.14
CA LEU A 75 -14.08 4.54 -10.35
C LEU A 75 -12.99 4.00 -11.28
N LEU A 76 -13.08 2.72 -11.62
CA LEU A 76 -12.25 2.09 -12.67
C LEU A 76 -12.98 2.13 -14.02
N TRP A 77 -14.25 1.72 -14.02
CA TRP A 77 -15.14 1.86 -15.17
C TRP A 77 -16.60 1.77 -14.75
N MET A 78 -17.46 2.31 -15.61
CA MET A 78 -18.89 2.08 -15.60
C MET A 78 -19.36 1.54 -16.96
N ARG A 79 -20.42 0.75 -16.97
CA ARG A 79 -21.03 0.18 -18.17
C ARG A 79 -22.54 0.20 -18.06
N GLU A 80 -23.17 0.44 -19.20
CA GLU A 80 -24.59 0.29 -19.40
C GLU A 80 -24.85 -0.86 -20.36
N PHE A 81 -25.93 -1.61 -20.10
CA PHE A 81 -26.41 -2.65 -21.00
C PHE A 81 -27.89 -2.44 -21.26
N ASP A 82 -28.14 -1.84 -22.42
CA ASP A 82 -29.44 -1.64 -23.05
C ASP A 82 -29.70 -2.80 -24.02
N GLU A 83 -30.67 -3.64 -23.67
CA GLU A 83 -31.09 -4.80 -24.47
C GLU A 83 -32.61 -4.87 -24.67
N GLY A 84 -33.33 -3.77 -24.41
CA GLY A 84 -34.78 -3.70 -24.45
C GLY A 84 -35.30 -2.28 -24.18
N PHE A 85 -36.50 -2.20 -23.62
CA PHE A 85 -37.14 -0.94 -23.20
C PHE A 85 -37.02 -0.71 -21.69
N ARG A 86 -36.64 -1.75 -20.94
CA ARG A 86 -36.49 -1.66 -19.49
C ARG A 86 -35.71 -2.87 -19.03
N GLU A 87 -34.54 -2.62 -18.48
CA GLU A 87 -33.69 -3.62 -17.85
C GLU A 87 -33.35 -3.21 -16.42
N ASN A 88 -33.72 -4.05 -15.46
CA ASN A 88 -33.32 -3.87 -14.08
C ASN A 88 -32.33 -4.97 -13.70
N ALA A 89 -31.25 -4.63 -12.99
CA ALA A 89 -30.40 -5.58 -12.30
C ALA A 89 -30.60 -5.50 -10.78
N TYR A 90 -30.64 -6.66 -10.12
CA TYR A 90 -30.87 -6.76 -8.68
C TYR A 90 -29.73 -7.43 -7.92
N ASP A 91 -29.02 -8.38 -8.54
CA ASP A 91 -27.98 -9.15 -7.87
C ASP A 91 -26.84 -9.54 -8.83
N VAL A 92 -25.65 -9.76 -8.28
CA VAL A 92 -24.41 -10.05 -9.01
C VAL A 92 -23.54 -11.06 -8.28
N ILE A 93 -22.94 -11.98 -9.05
CA ILE A 93 -21.92 -12.91 -8.56
C ILE A 93 -20.67 -12.82 -9.44
N GLU A 94 -19.49 -12.81 -8.80
CA GLU A 94 -18.20 -12.99 -9.48
C GLU A 94 -18.02 -14.46 -9.89
N THR A 95 -17.68 -14.69 -11.16
CA THR A 95 -17.48 -16.03 -11.73
C THR A 95 -16.02 -16.49 -11.62
N GLU A 96 -15.74 -17.78 -11.81
CA GLU A 96 -14.38 -18.34 -11.66
C GLU A 96 -13.34 -17.78 -12.64
N ASP A 97 -13.79 -17.19 -13.75
CA ASP A 97 -12.97 -16.50 -14.74
C ASP A 97 -12.81 -14.99 -14.44
N ASN A 98 -13.17 -14.55 -13.22
CA ASN A 98 -13.20 -13.17 -12.74
C ASN A 98 -14.15 -12.24 -13.51
N GLY A 99 -15.05 -12.81 -14.32
CA GLY A 99 -16.17 -12.06 -14.87
C GLY A 99 -17.31 -11.92 -13.85
N PHE A 100 -18.44 -11.39 -14.32
CA PHE A 100 -19.61 -11.15 -13.47
C PHE A 100 -20.88 -11.68 -14.13
N LEU A 101 -21.70 -12.36 -13.32
CA LEU A 101 -23.01 -12.84 -13.71
C LEU A 101 -24.06 -12.02 -12.97
N ILE A 102 -24.92 -11.33 -13.71
CA ILE A 102 -25.87 -10.34 -13.21
C ILE A 102 -27.28 -10.82 -13.52
N VAL A 103 -28.17 -10.77 -12.52
CA VAL A 103 -29.56 -11.20 -12.66
C VAL A 103 -30.54 -10.05 -12.45
N GLY A 104 -31.64 -10.09 -13.19
CA GLY A 104 -32.79 -9.21 -12.98
C GLY A 104 -33.91 -9.47 -13.96
N ASP A 105 -34.47 -8.42 -14.56
CA ASP A 105 -35.54 -8.53 -15.55
C ASP A 105 -35.39 -7.58 -16.73
N VAL A 106 -35.90 -8.02 -17.89
CA VAL A 106 -35.88 -7.28 -19.16
C VAL A 106 -37.27 -7.25 -19.79
N ALA A 107 -37.71 -6.08 -20.24
CA ALA A 107 -38.85 -5.93 -21.13
C ALA A 107 -38.36 -5.51 -22.52
N PRO A 108 -38.23 -6.43 -23.50
CA PRO A 108 -37.60 -6.12 -24.79
C PRO A 108 -38.27 -5.00 -25.59
N GLU A 109 -39.56 -4.78 -25.38
CA GLU A 109 -40.37 -3.76 -26.05
C GLU A 109 -41.38 -3.19 -25.04
N VAL A 110 -41.88 -1.97 -25.28
CA VAL A 110 -42.88 -1.27 -24.43
C VAL A 110 -44.10 -2.13 -24.08
N SER A 111 -44.50 -3.04 -24.97
CA SER A 111 -45.68 -3.90 -24.79
C SER A 111 -45.39 -5.30 -24.23
N ASP A 112 -44.12 -5.66 -24.08
CA ASP A 112 -43.73 -6.98 -23.64
C ASP A 112 -43.82 -7.11 -22.12
N ALA A 113 -44.15 -8.31 -21.66
CA ALA A 113 -44.08 -8.63 -20.24
C ALA A 113 -42.60 -8.81 -19.85
N PRO A 114 -42.16 -8.31 -18.68
CA PRO A 114 -40.82 -8.56 -18.18
C PRO A 114 -40.48 -10.04 -18.17
N GLN A 115 -39.23 -10.36 -18.51
CA GLN A 115 -38.66 -11.70 -18.56
C GLN A 115 -37.45 -11.75 -17.63
N VAL A 116 -37.14 -12.92 -17.05
CA VAL A 116 -35.91 -13.05 -16.26
C VAL A 116 -34.71 -12.80 -17.18
N TYR A 117 -33.83 -11.91 -16.75
CA TYR A 117 -32.63 -11.53 -17.47
C TYR A 117 -31.40 -12.05 -16.74
N LEU A 118 -30.48 -12.69 -17.47
CA LEU A 118 -29.19 -13.12 -16.97
C LEU A 118 -28.11 -12.62 -17.92
N LEU A 119 -27.26 -11.73 -17.44
CA LEU A 119 -26.19 -11.08 -18.19
C LEU A 119 -24.84 -11.58 -17.70
N LYS A 120 -23.96 -11.99 -18.61
CA LYS A 120 -22.56 -12.29 -18.34
C LYS A 120 -21.67 -11.23 -18.98
N ILE A 121 -20.77 -10.69 -18.16
CA ILE A 121 -19.75 -9.72 -18.58
C ILE A 121 -18.36 -10.20 -18.15
N SER A 122 -17.34 -9.66 -18.81
CA SER A 122 -15.94 -9.90 -18.48
C SER A 122 -15.49 -9.03 -17.28
N LYS A 123 -14.29 -9.32 -16.76
CA LYS A 123 -13.63 -8.50 -15.70
C LYS A 123 -13.44 -7.02 -16.08
N PHE A 124 -13.43 -6.72 -17.38
CA PHE A 124 -13.29 -5.37 -17.94
C PHE A 124 -14.65 -4.68 -18.24
N GLY A 125 -15.76 -5.34 -17.87
CA GLY A 125 -17.11 -4.88 -18.17
C GLY A 125 -17.48 -5.05 -19.65
N GLU A 126 -16.82 -5.93 -20.38
CA GLU A 126 -17.21 -6.22 -21.76
C GLU A 126 -18.35 -7.24 -21.78
N PHE A 127 -19.35 -7.00 -22.63
CA PHE A 127 -20.44 -7.95 -22.87
C PHE A 127 -19.91 -9.29 -23.38
N GLU A 128 -20.35 -10.40 -22.78
CA GLU A 128 -20.05 -11.75 -23.29
C GLU A 128 -21.30 -12.42 -23.88
N TRP A 129 -22.38 -12.50 -23.09
CA TRP A 129 -23.67 -13.01 -23.52
C TRP A 129 -24.77 -12.61 -22.54
N SER A 130 -26.01 -12.65 -23.01
CA SER A 130 -27.20 -12.58 -22.17
C SER A 130 -28.18 -13.71 -22.47
N LYS A 131 -29.05 -14.01 -21.49
CA LYS A 131 -30.16 -14.96 -21.60
C LYS A 131 -31.43 -14.29 -21.10
N LYS A 132 -32.48 -14.42 -21.90
CA LYS A 132 -33.83 -13.97 -21.56
C LYS A 132 -34.67 -15.23 -21.39
N TYR A 133 -35.14 -15.48 -20.17
CA TYR A 133 -35.97 -16.65 -19.88
C TYR A 133 -37.43 -16.22 -19.90
N ASP A 134 -38.08 -16.54 -21.00
CA ASP A 134 -39.52 -16.38 -21.17
C ASP A 134 -40.22 -17.73 -21.10
N ASN A 135 -41.56 -17.69 -21.13
CA ASN A 135 -42.38 -18.86 -21.39
C ASN A 135 -43.10 -18.67 -22.73
N VAL A 136 -42.58 -19.28 -23.80
CA VAL A 136 -43.28 -19.36 -25.09
C VAL A 136 -43.58 -20.81 -25.45
N ILE A 137 -44.66 -21.38 -24.91
CA ILE A 137 -45.48 -22.35 -25.66
C ILE A 137 -46.98 -22.17 -25.36
N GLY A 138 -47.67 -21.42 -26.22
CA GLY A 138 -49.08 -21.65 -26.54
C GLY A 138 -50.16 -20.95 -25.69
N LEU A 139 -49.82 -20.12 -24.69
CA LEU A 139 -50.76 -19.27 -23.95
C LEU A 139 -50.14 -17.90 -23.62
N THR A 140 -51.02 -16.96 -23.30
CA THR A 140 -50.91 -15.53 -22.93
C THR A 140 -49.60 -15.14 -22.20
N ALA A 141 -49.09 -13.91 -22.44
CA ALA A 141 -47.83 -13.38 -21.88
C ALA A 141 -47.68 -13.64 -20.35
N HIS A 142 -46.49 -13.93 -19.84
CA HIS A 142 -46.25 -14.07 -18.41
C HIS A 142 -45.22 -13.04 -17.98
N VAL A 143 -45.47 -12.31 -16.88
CA VAL A 143 -44.43 -11.49 -16.25
C VAL A 143 -43.53 -12.45 -15.48
N GLN A 144 -42.23 -12.41 -15.73
CA GLN A 144 -41.22 -13.16 -15.00
C GLN A 144 -40.10 -12.20 -14.60
N GLN A 145 -39.67 -12.26 -13.34
CA GLN A 145 -38.59 -11.42 -12.83
C GLN A 145 -37.63 -12.28 -12.02
N GLY A 146 -36.33 -12.09 -12.22
CA GLY A 146 -35.30 -12.63 -11.33
C GLY A 146 -35.02 -11.63 -10.21
N ARG A 147 -34.68 -12.10 -9.02
CA ARG A 147 -34.38 -11.28 -7.85
C ARG A 147 -32.99 -11.55 -7.29
N GLU A 148 -32.66 -12.82 -7.05
CA GLU A 148 -31.36 -13.23 -6.52
C GLU A 148 -30.85 -14.45 -7.30
N ILE A 149 -29.52 -14.60 -7.35
CA ILE A 149 -28.83 -15.74 -7.95
C ILE A 149 -27.93 -16.43 -6.93
N ALA A 150 -27.99 -17.77 -6.89
CA ALA A 150 -27.10 -18.58 -6.06
C ALA A 150 -26.25 -19.52 -6.91
N ARG A 151 -24.96 -19.62 -6.59
CA ARG A 151 -24.08 -20.64 -7.15
C ARG A 151 -24.39 -22.01 -6.56
N ALA A 152 -24.58 -23.03 -7.40
CA ALA A 152 -24.76 -24.39 -6.92
C ALA A 152 -23.52 -24.87 -6.15
N ALA A 153 -23.72 -25.50 -4.99
CA ALA A 153 -22.63 -25.90 -4.09
C ALA A 153 -21.63 -26.91 -4.71
N ASP A 154 -22.05 -27.63 -5.76
CA ASP A 154 -21.23 -28.58 -6.51
C ASP A 154 -20.52 -27.98 -7.73
N GLY A 155 -20.72 -26.68 -8.01
CA GLY A 155 -20.12 -25.97 -9.15
C GLY A 155 -20.77 -26.28 -10.50
N SER A 156 -21.91 -26.97 -10.53
CA SER A 156 -22.58 -27.40 -11.78
C SER A 156 -23.39 -26.29 -12.48
N GLY A 157 -23.44 -25.08 -11.93
CA GLY A 157 -24.18 -23.94 -12.49
C GLY A 157 -24.77 -23.03 -11.41
N TYR A 158 -25.87 -22.37 -11.74
CA TYR A 158 -26.55 -21.39 -10.88
C TYR A 158 -28.06 -21.65 -10.75
N ALA A 159 -28.67 -21.09 -9.71
CA ALA A 159 -30.12 -21.06 -9.54
C ALA A 159 -30.59 -19.61 -9.38
N ILE A 160 -31.68 -19.25 -10.04
CA ILE A 160 -32.28 -17.91 -10.02
C ILE A 160 -33.65 -18.01 -9.37
N ILE A 161 -33.89 -17.19 -8.35
CA ILE A 161 -35.19 -17.07 -7.68
C ILE A 161 -35.88 -15.77 -8.09
N GLY A 162 -37.20 -15.77 -8.10
CA GLY A 162 -37.99 -14.56 -8.32
C GLY A 162 -39.48 -14.86 -8.38
N LEU A 163 -40.19 -14.20 -9.30
CA LEU A 163 -41.64 -14.37 -9.47
C LEU A 163 -42.05 -14.69 -10.91
N SER A 164 -43.20 -15.35 -11.04
CA SER A 164 -43.91 -15.53 -12.30
C SER A 164 -45.39 -15.20 -12.12
N LYS A 165 -45.96 -14.37 -12.99
CA LYS A 165 -47.37 -13.98 -13.00
C LYS A 165 -48.04 -14.34 -14.32
N ALA A 166 -49.23 -14.94 -14.27
CA ALA A 166 -50.07 -15.13 -15.46
C ALA A 166 -50.73 -13.82 -15.91
N SER A 167 -50.81 -13.54 -17.22
CA SER A 167 -51.47 -12.32 -17.75
C SER A 167 -53.00 -12.35 -17.80
N ASP A 168 -53.66 -13.35 -17.19
CA ASP A 168 -55.11 -13.30 -17.08
C ASP A 168 -55.56 -12.36 -15.96
N ALA A 169 -56.83 -11.93 -15.99
CA ALA A 169 -57.36 -10.91 -15.08
C ALA A 169 -57.36 -11.30 -13.58
N ASN A 170 -56.95 -12.54 -13.25
CA ASN A 170 -56.85 -13.09 -11.90
C ASN A 170 -55.46 -13.70 -11.61
N GLY A 171 -54.45 -13.42 -12.44
CA GLY A 171 -53.14 -14.03 -12.31
C GLY A 171 -52.45 -13.55 -11.04
N ASN A 172 -52.33 -14.46 -10.07
CA ASN A 172 -51.54 -14.22 -8.87
C ASN A 172 -50.07 -14.48 -9.17
N ASP A 173 -49.21 -13.85 -8.39
CA ASP A 173 -47.77 -14.08 -8.46
C ASP A 173 -47.44 -15.48 -7.90
N GLU A 174 -46.55 -16.23 -8.54
CA GLU A 174 -46.00 -17.49 -8.06
C GLU A 174 -44.49 -17.37 -7.91
N ILE A 175 -43.88 -18.10 -6.96
CA ILE A 175 -42.42 -18.14 -6.83
C ILE A 175 -41.83 -18.89 -8.02
N LEU A 176 -40.87 -18.30 -8.72
CA LEU A 176 -40.17 -18.92 -9.85
C LEU A 176 -38.75 -19.30 -9.48
N LEU A 177 -38.40 -20.57 -9.66
CA LEU A 177 -37.02 -21.06 -9.57
C LEU A 177 -36.55 -21.57 -10.94
N ILE A 178 -35.42 -21.06 -11.42
CA ILE A 178 -34.77 -21.50 -12.67
C ILE A 178 -33.39 -22.04 -12.34
N ARG A 179 -33.06 -23.25 -12.79
CA ARG A 179 -31.73 -23.85 -12.70
C ARG A 179 -31.03 -23.76 -14.06
N VAL A 180 -29.81 -23.24 -14.08
CA VAL A 180 -29.03 -23.01 -15.31
C VAL A 180 -27.61 -23.58 -15.23
N ASP A 181 -27.03 -24.04 -16.34
CA ASP A 181 -25.62 -24.46 -16.38
C ASP A 181 -24.65 -23.26 -16.28
N ASN A 182 -23.34 -23.54 -16.31
CA ASN A 182 -22.29 -22.51 -16.27
C ASN A 182 -22.26 -21.59 -17.50
N GLN A 183 -23.03 -21.90 -18.55
CA GLN A 183 -23.19 -21.09 -19.76
C GLN A 183 -24.57 -20.39 -19.81
N GLY A 184 -25.32 -20.42 -18.71
CA GLY A 184 -26.67 -19.85 -18.62
C GLY A 184 -27.71 -20.62 -19.43
N ASN A 185 -27.46 -21.86 -19.86
CA ASN A 185 -28.52 -22.64 -20.49
C ASN A 185 -29.45 -23.20 -19.42
N GLU A 186 -30.76 -23.05 -19.62
CA GLU A 186 -31.76 -23.58 -18.71
C GLU A 186 -31.69 -25.12 -18.66
N LEU A 187 -31.56 -25.65 -17.45
CA LEU A 187 -31.65 -27.08 -17.15
C LEU A 187 -33.09 -27.45 -16.83
N TRP A 188 -33.73 -26.67 -15.96
CA TRP A 188 -35.14 -26.79 -15.61
C TRP A 188 -35.64 -25.51 -14.94
N ARG A 189 -36.96 -25.35 -14.88
CA ARG A 189 -37.64 -24.34 -14.05
C ARG A 189 -38.87 -24.91 -13.37
N THR A 190 -39.28 -24.34 -12.25
CA THR A 190 -40.48 -24.75 -11.50
C THR A 190 -41.10 -23.55 -10.81
N THR A 191 -42.44 -23.50 -10.73
CA THR A 191 -43.15 -22.54 -9.91
C THR A 191 -43.64 -23.17 -8.60
N TYR A 192 -43.59 -22.40 -7.51
CA TYR A 192 -44.00 -22.80 -6.17
C TYR A 192 -44.98 -21.79 -5.59
N GLY A 193 -45.77 -22.24 -4.62
CA GLY A 193 -46.85 -21.45 -4.04
C GLY A 193 -48.23 -21.97 -4.44
N SER A 194 -49.24 -21.14 -4.24
CA SER A 194 -50.62 -21.47 -4.58
C SER A 194 -51.11 -20.56 -5.71
N PRO A 195 -51.74 -21.12 -6.77
CA PRO A 195 -52.22 -20.34 -7.91
C PRO A 195 -53.38 -19.38 -7.56
N SER A 196 -53.81 -19.34 -6.28
CA SER A 196 -54.92 -18.55 -5.76
C SER A 196 -54.50 -17.39 -4.85
N VAL A 197 -53.22 -17.27 -4.53
CA VAL A 197 -52.66 -16.18 -3.70
C VAL A 197 -51.38 -15.66 -4.32
N ASP A 198 -51.03 -14.40 -4.03
CA ASP A 198 -49.80 -13.80 -4.52
C ASP A 198 -48.61 -14.32 -3.69
N ASP A 199 -47.65 -14.97 -4.35
CA ASP A 199 -46.41 -15.49 -3.79
C ASP A 199 -45.22 -14.92 -4.58
N SER A 200 -44.19 -14.42 -3.88
CA SER A 200 -42.98 -13.88 -4.51
C SER A 200 -41.72 -14.44 -3.86
N GLY A 201 -40.78 -14.93 -4.67
CA GLY A 201 -39.48 -15.39 -4.18
C GLY A 201 -38.50 -14.23 -4.14
N ASN A 202 -37.85 -14.02 -2.99
CA ASN A 202 -36.96 -12.89 -2.79
C ASN A 202 -35.52 -13.34 -2.59
N CYS A 203 -35.29 -14.43 -1.85
CA CYS A 203 -33.95 -14.90 -1.55
C CYS A 203 -33.74 -16.42 -1.62
N ILE A 204 -32.50 -16.87 -1.90
CA ILE A 204 -32.12 -18.26 -2.15
C ILE A 204 -30.70 -18.60 -1.66
N ALA A 205 -30.54 -19.78 -1.05
CA ALA A 205 -29.25 -20.35 -0.71
C ALA A 205 -29.09 -21.77 -1.26
N ALA A 206 -27.91 -22.08 -1.80
CA ALA A 206 -27.54 -23.43 -2.17
C ALA A 206 -27.16 -24.28 -0.95
N LEU A 207 -27.58 -25.54 -0.94
CA LEU A 207 -27.31 -26.47 0.15
C LEU A 207 -26.15 -27.42 -0.20
N PRO A 208 -25.36 -27.88 0.80
CA PRO A 208 -24.27 -28.82 0.57
C PRO A 208 -24.68 -30.18 -0.04
N ASP A 209 -25.96 -30.52 0.00
CA ASP A 209 -26.51 -31.74 -0.60
C ASP A 209 -26.93 -31.58 -2.08
N GLY A 210 -26.70 -30.40 -2.66
CA GLY A 210 -27.05 -30.06 -4.04
C GLY A 210 -28.46 -29.50 -4.23
N GLY A 211 -29.29 -29.48 -3.17
CA GLY A 211 -30.59 -28.82 -3.18
C GLY A 211 -30.50 -27.30 -2.93
N PHE A 212 -31.67 -26.69 -2.82
CA PHE A 212 -31.80 -25.25 -2.54
C PHE A 212 -32.81 -25.00 -1.43
N VAL A 213 -32.61 -23.92 -0.69
CA VAL A 213 -33.59 -23.34 0.21
C VAL A 213 -33.84 -21.90 -0.21
N PHE A 214 -35.10 -21.48 -0.25
CA PHE A 214 -35.45 -20.12 -0.63
C PHE A 214 -36.62 -19.61 0.20
N ALA A 215 -36.68 -18.30 0.34
CA ALA A 215 -37.72 -17.63 1.10
C ALA A 215 -38.31 -16.46 0.31
N GLY A 216 -39.51 -16.07 0.71
CA GLY A 216 -40.30 -15.08 0.04
C GLY A 216 -41.56 -14.74 0.80
N ASN A 217 -42.46 -14.02 0.14
CA ASN A 217 -43.70 -13.53 0.73
C ASN A 217 -44.87 -14.34 0.17
N THR A 218 -45.86 -14.64 1.01
CA THR A 218 -47.12 -15.30 0.62
C THR A 218 -48.31 -14.52 1.14
N LYS A 219 -49.28 -14.25 0.27
CA LYS A 219 -50.49 -13.56 0.66
C LYS A 219 -51.44 -14.49 1.41
N VAL A 220 -51.82 -14.07 2.61
CA VAL A 220 -52.77 -14.78 3.47
C VAL A 220 -54.09 -14.03 3.57
N SER A 221 -55.04 -14.56 4.37
CA SER A 221 -56.39 -13.97 4.46
C SER A 221 -56.41 -12.51 4.93
N VAL A 222 -55.38 -12.09 5.66
CA VAL A 222 -55.15 -10.71 6.11
C VAL A 222 -53.63 -10.48 6.06
N GLY A 223 -53.16 -9.74 5.06
CA GLY A 223 -51.76 -9.36 4.90
C GLY A 223 -50.88 -10.39 4.18
N ASN A 224 -49.56 -10.23 4.34
CA ASN A 224 -48.49 -11.10 3.82
C ASN A 224 -47.78 -11.81 4.98
N ASP A 225 -47.50 -13.10 4.82
CA ASP A 225 -46.66 -13.91 5.72
C ASP A 225 -45.37 -14.33 5.00
N ILE A 226 -44.37 -14.78 5.75
CA ILE A 226 -43.13 -15.36 5.23
C ILE A 226 -43.40 -16.80 4.77
N THR A 227 -42.91 -17.18 3.59
CA THR A 227 -42.90 -18.57 3.13
C THR A 227 -41.49 -19.03 2.86
N ILE A 228 -41.16 -20.25 3.30
CA ILE A 228 -39.84 -20.86 3.16
C ILE A 228 -40.01 -22.23 2.52
N PHE A 229 -39.22 -22.52 1.49
CA PHE A 229 -39.22 -23.79 0.78
C PHE A 229 -37.84 -24.41 0.81
N ARG A 230 -37.80 -25.74 0.88
CA ARG A 230 -36.62 -26.52 0.54
C ARG A 230 -36.93 -27.46 -0.61
N VAL A 231 -36.02 -27.52 -1.57
CA VAL A 231 -36.12 -28.38 -2.76
C VAL A 231 -34.86 -29.24 -2.88
N ASP A 232 -35.00 -30.39 -3.53
CA ASP A 232 -33.84 -31.20 -3.93
C ASP A 232 -33.15 -30.63 -5.17
N GLN A 233 -32.05 -31.26 -5.59
CA GLN A 233 -31.26 -30.87 -6.77
C GLN A 233 -32.07 -30.84 -8.09
N ASP A 234 -33.19 -31.57 -8.13
CA ASP A 234 -34.05 -31.73 -9.31
C ASP A 234 -35.27 -30.78 -9.26
N GLY A 235 -35.36 -29.92 -8.24
CA GLY A 235 -36.46 -28.98 -8.06
C GLY A 235 -37.72 -29.62 -7.46
N ASN A 236 -37.64 -30.80 -6.85
CA ASN A 236 -38.79 -31.36 -6.15
C ASN A 236 -38.87 -30.77 -4.74
N GLN A 237 -40.05 -30.28 -4.37
CA GLN A 237 -40.31 -29.79 -3.02
C GLN A 237 -40.07 -30.90 -1.97
N VAL A 238 -39.18 -30.64 -1.02
CA VAL A 238 -38.94 -31.48 0.15
C VAL A 238 -39.90 -31.09 1.27
N TRP A 239 -39.98 -29.79 1.59
CA TRP A 239 -40.91 -29.23 2.56
C TRP A 239 -41.18 -27.75 2.26
N ASN A 240 -42.27 -27.22 2.81
CA ASN A 240 -42.55 -25.78 2.85
C ASN A 240 -43.13 -25.39 4.22
N VAL A 241 -42.79 -24.19 4.68
CA VAL A 241 -43.29 -23.61 5.93
C VAL A 241 -43.78 -22.20 5.66
N VAL A 242 -44.92 -21.84 6.25
CA VAL A 242 -45.41 -20.45 6.31
C VAL A 242 -45.27 -19.98 7.75
N SER A 243 -44.69 -18.80 7.95
CA SER A 243 -44.38 -18.20 9.23
C SER A 243 -44.83 -16.74 9.24
N GLY A 244 -45.60 -16.34 10.24
CA GLY A 244 -46.12 -14.98 10.34
C GLY A 244 -47.31 -14.90 11.28
N ASN A 245 -47.80 -13.68 11.50
CA ASN A 245 -48.95 -13.39 12.32
C ASN A 245 -50.16 -13.13 11.45
N SER A 246 -51.20 -13.95 11.65
CA SER A 246 -52.51 -13.89 10.98
C SER A 246 -53.25 -12.54 10.87
N ASN A 247 -52.76 -11.44 11.45
CA ASN A 247 -53.36 -10.11 11.35
C ASN A 247 -52.36 -8.98 11.05
N GLN A 248 -51.11 -9.30 10.69
CA GLN A 248 -50.05 -8.33 10.42
C GLN A 248 -49.33 -8.70 9.12
N ASN A 249 -48.66 -7.74 8.49
CA ASN A 249 -47.77 -8.03 7.37
C ASN A 249 -46.35 -8.30 7.86
N GLU A 250 -45.79 -9.42 7.44
CA GLU A 250 -44.38 -9.78 7.52
C GLU A 250 -43.83 -10.02 6.11
N GLU A 251 -42.68 -9.40 5.80
CA GLU A 251 -41.99 -9.58 4.53
C GLU A 251 -40.50 -9.85 4.74
N ILE A 252 -39.94 -10.69 3.89
CA ILE A 252 -38.54 -11.09 3.88
C ILE A 252 -37.85 -10.50 2.64
N ASN A 253 -36.70 -9.89 2.82
CA ASN A 253 -35.93 -9.29 1.74
C ASN A 253 -34.69 -10.13 1.39
N ASP A 254 -33.97 -10.64 2.40
CA ASP A 254 -32.73 -11.39 2.19
C ASP A 254 -32.48 -12.48 3.25
N MET A 255 -31.68 -13.48 2.91
CA MET A 255 -31.38 -14.64 3.74
C MET A 255 -29.93 -15.10 3.63
N VAL A 256 -29.34 -15.50 4.76
CA VAL A 256 -28.06 -16.24 4.79
C VAL A 256 -28.17 -17.58 5.50
N LEU A 257 -27.44 -18.58 5.00
CA LEU A 257 -27.17 -19.81 5.71
C LEU A 257 -25.98 -19.60 6.66
N SER A 258 -26.23 -19.56 7.96
CA SER A 258 -25.19 -19.33 8.95
C SER A 258 -24.22 -20.52 9.07
N PRO A 259 -22.97 -20.32 9.52
CA PRO A 259 -21.97 -21.38 9.64
C PRO A 259 -22.37 -22.55 10.57
N ASN A 260 -23.29 -22.32 11.50
CA ASN A 260 -23.87 -23.33 12.39
C ASN A 260 -25.07 -24.08 11.78
N GLY A 261 -25.49 -23.75 10.55
CA GLY A 261 -26.54 -24.43 9.81
C GLY A 261 -27.96 -23.93 10.08
N SER A 262 -28.12 -22.70 10.57
CA SER A 262 -29.41 -22.01 10.66
C SER A 262 -29.63 -21.09 9.46
N LEU A 263 -30.88 -20.81 9.13
CA LEU A 263 -31.29 -19.85 8.12
C LEU A 263 -31.64 -18.56 8.84
N ILE A 264 -30.91 -17.49 8.53
CA ILE A 264 -31.17 -16.17 9.08
C ILE A 264 -31.85 -15.34 8.01
N LEU A 265 -33.06 -14.86 8.31
CA LEU A 265 -33.93 -14.11 7.41
C LEU A 265 -34.07 -12.68 7.93
N VAL A 266 -33.98 -11.67 7.07
CA VAL A 266 -34.16 -10.25 7.42
C VAL A 266 -35.22 -9.56 6.55
N GLY A 267 -35.96 -8.62 7.13
CA GLY A 267 -37.00 -7.92 6.40
C GLY A 267 -37.79 -6.94 7.25
N SER A 268 -39.11 -6.95 7.10
CA SER A 268 -40.04 -6.11 7.85
C SER A 268 -41.20 -6.89 8.46
N ALA A 269 -41.80 -6.34 9.51
CA ALA A 269 -42.93 -6.92 10.25
C ALA A 269 -43.91 -5.83 10.73
N GLN A 270 -45.09 -6.26 11.19
CA GLN A 270 -46.12 -5.38 11.77
C GLN A 270 -46.58 -4.26 10.84
N ASP A 271 -47.03 -4.64 9.64
CA ASP A 271 -47.50 -3.68 8.63
C ASP A 271 -46.38 -2.74 8.17
N TYR A 272 -45.19 -3.31 7.92
CA TYR A 272 -43.98 -2.61 7.42
C TYR A 272 -43.35 -1.61 8.38
N ASN A 273 -43.80 -1.56 9.63
CA ASN A 273 -43.36 -0.55 10.59
C ASN A 273 -42.18 -0.98 11.48
N ARG A 274 -41.71 -2.23 11.34
CA ARG A 274 -40.62 -2.77 12.17
C ARG A 274 -39.65 -3.60 11.34
N ALA A 275 -38.37 -3.48 11.66
CA ALA A 275 -37.35 -4.41 11.19
C ALA A 275 -37.60 -5.82 11.75
N TYR A 276 -37.38 -6.84 10.93
CA TYR A 276 -37.52 -8.25 11.27
C TYR A 276 -36.18 -8.99 11.11
N ILE A 277 -35.84 -9.83 12.09
CA ILE A 277 -34.77 -10.83 11.99
C ILE A 277 -35.29 -12.15 12.55
N GLY A 278 -35.20 -13.24 11.79
CA GLY A 278 -35.62 -14.57 12.22
C GLY A 278 -34.55 -15.64 11.97
N SER A 279 -34.38 -16.56 12.93
CA SER A 279 -33.54 -17.76 12.77
C SER A 279 -34.41 -19.00 12.66
N TYR A 280 -34.16 -19.79 11.63
CA TYR A 280 -34.86 -21.04 11.37
C TYR A 280 -33.87 -22.17 11.22
N THR A 281 -34.26 -23.36 11.65
CA THR A 281 -33.52 -24.58 11.30
C THR A 281 -33.62 -24.85 9.80
N LEU A 282 -32.69 -25.64 9.25
CA LEU A 282 -32.76 -26.17 7.88
C LEU A 282 -33.97 -27.10 7.60
N ASP A 283 -34.77 -27.41 8.62
CA ASP A 283 -36.06 -28.11 8.50
C ASP A 283 -37.26 -27.15 8.54
N GLY A 284 -37.02 -25.83 8.53
CA GLY A 284 -38.04 -24.78 8.51
C GLY A 284 -38.65 -24.45 9.87
N LEU A 285 -38.12 -25.00 10.96
CA LEU A 285 -38.61 -24.68 12.32
C LEU A 285 -38.02 -23.36 12.82
N LEU A 286 -38.87 -22.44 13.26
CA LEU A 286 -38.47 -21.19 13.90
C LEU A 286 -37.73 -21.46 15.23
N GLU A 287 -36.51 -20.94 15.36
CA GLU A 287 -35.69 -21.01 16.57
C GLU A 287 -35.90 -19.78 17.45
N TRP A 288 -35.81 -18.59 16.85
CA TRP A 288 -36.09 -17.31 17.48
C TRP A 288 -36.43 -16.26 16.42
N GLU A 289 -37.17 -15.23 16.82
CA GLU A 289 -37.46 -14.06 16.01
C GLU A 289 -37.29 -12.77 16.83
N LYS A 290 -36.99 -11.68 16.13
CA LYS A 290 -36.85 -10.34 16.67
C LYS A 290 -37.54 -9.36 15.76
N THR A 291 -38.37 -8.51 16.37
CA THR A 291 -38.92 -7.33 15.73
C THR A 291 -38.58 -6.10 16.55
N PHE A 292 -38.01 -5.08 15.93
CA PHE A 292 -37.64 -3.85 16.60
C PHE A 292 -37.91 -2.65 15.70
N ASN A 293 -37.95 -1.46 16.30
CA ASN A 293 -38.10 -0.23 15.53
C ASN A 293 -36.70 0.36 15.35
N PRO A 294 -36.14 0.40 14.12
CA PRO A 294 -34.81 0.96 13.90
C PRO A 294 -34.81 2.48 14.13
N GLY A 295 -35.95 3.17 13.93
CA GLY A 295 -36.07 4.62 14.05
C GLY A 295 -37.31 5.09 14.82
N PRO A 296 -37.51 6.40 14.98
CA PRO A 296 -38.74 6.94 15.56
C PRO A 296 -39.98 6.73 14.68
N SER A 297 -39.85 6.69 13.36
CA SER A 297 -40.97 6.59 12.41
C SER A 297 -41.13 5.21 11.75
N GLY A 298 -40.08 4.38 11.74
CA GLY A 298 -40.11 3.04 11.14
C GLY A 298 -38.78 2.68 10.49
N GLY A 299 -38.79 1.59 9.73
CA GLY A 299 -37.67 1.14 8.90
C GLY A 299 -37.70 -0.37 8.69
N ALA A 300 -36.88 -0.83 7.75
CA ALA A 300 -36.78 -2.24 7.35
C ALA A 300 -35.32 -2.65 7.13
N LEU A 301 -35.09 -3.95 7.12
CA LEU A 301 -33.80 -4.54 6.73
C LEU A 301 -33.92 -5.10 5.31
N ASN A 302 -32.92 -4.85 4.48
CA ASN A 302 -32.92 -5.23 3.07
C ASN A 302 -31.89 -6.32 2.76
N ALA A 303 -30.71 -6.31 3.41
CA ALA A 303 -29.67 -7.31 3.19
C ALA A 303 -29.01 -7.80 4.48
N VAL A 304 -28.45 -9.01 4.44
CA VAL A 304 -27.77 -9.68 5.54
C VAL A 304 -26.54 -10.46 5.05
N VAL A 305 -25.44 -10.39 5.80
CA VAL A 305 -24.22 -11.18 5.51
C VAL A 305 -23.69 -11.87 6.76
N ASN A 306 -23.12 -13.06 6.56
CA ASN A 306 -22.40 -13.77 7.60
C ASN A 306 -21.03 -13.16 7.86
N LEU A 307 -20.63 -13.11 9.13
CA LEU A 307 -19.32 -12.64 9.56
C LEU A 307 -18.42 -13.80 10.01
N THR A 308 -17.11 -13.56 9.94
CA THR A 308 -16.09 -14.56 10.30
C THR A 308 -16.08 -14.91 11.78
N ASP A 309 -16.62 -14.05 12.64
CA ASP A 309 -16.80 -14.29 14.08
C ASP A 309 -18.07 -15.09 14.41
N GLY A 310 -18.86 -15.47 13.39
CA GLY A 310 -20.10 -16.24 13.52
C GLY A 310 -21.36 -15.40 13.75
N ASN A 311 -21.23 -14.07 13.82
CA ASN A 311 -22.35 -13.13 13.88
C ASN A 311 -22.85 -12.77 12.47
N ILE A 312 -23.86 -11.91 12.40
CA ILE A 312 -24.35 -11.34 11.14
C ILE A 312 -24.19 -9.82 11.15
N ALA A 313 -24.01 -9.24 9.96
CA ALA A 313 -24.26 -7.83 9.71
C ALA A 313 -25.51 -7.69 8.84
N VAL A 314 -26.26 -6.61 9.05
CA VAL A 314 -27.49 -6.29 8.30
C VAL A 314 -27.44 -4.85 7.83
N CYS A 315 -28.06 -4.57 6.69
CA CYS A 315 -28.34 -3.20 6.25
C CYS A 315 -29.81 -3.04 5.83
N GLY A 316 -30.23 -1.79 5.70
CA GLY A 316 -31.56 -1.41 5.24
C GLY A 316 -31.72 0.10 5.37
N TYR A 317 -32.89 0.54 5.80
CA TYR A 317 -33.16 1.96 6.02
C TYR A 317 -33.88 2.20 7.34
N VAL A 318 -33.75 3.44 7.82
CA VAL A 318 -34.39 3.93 9.03
C VAL A 318 -35.01 5.29 8.78
N GLU A 319 -36.28 5.45 9.15
CA GLU A 319 -36.96 6.73 9.07
C GLU A 319 -36.68 7.55 10.34
N THR A 320 -35.64 8.40 10.29
CA THR A 320 -35.24 9.26 11.41
C THR A 320 -36.19 10.43 11.61
N SER A 321 -36.87 10.87 10.57
CA SER A 321 -37.99 11.83 10.64
C SER A 321 -38.96 11.63 9.47
N ALA A 322 -40.03 12.43 9.40
CA ALA A 322 -40.97 12.36 8.28
C ALA A 322 -40.39 12.84 6.92
N SER A 323 -39.18 13.41 6.94
CA SER A 323 -38.49 13.91 5.75
C SER A 323 -37.02 13.52 5.71
N ASN A 324 -36.61 12.55 6.52
CA ASN A 324 -35.24 12.05 6.52
C ASN A 324 -35.23 10.53 6.69
N ILE A 325 -34.55 9.85 5.78
CA ILE A 325 -34.35 8.41 5.78
C ILE A 325 -32.84 8.22 5.71
N ASP A 326 -32.29 7.45 6.64
CA ASP A 326 -30.87 7.12 6.64
C ASP A 326 -30.71 5.62 6.36
N VAL A 327 -29.54 5.21 5.90
CA VAL A 327 -29.13 3.81 5.86
C VAL A 327 -29.00 3.30 7.29
N TYR A 328 -29.66 2.19 7.60
CA TYR A 328 -29.43 1.46 8.83
C TYR A 328 -28.36 0.40 8.60
N VAL A 329 -27.32 0.35 9.42
CA VAL A 329 -26.35 -0.75 9.45
C VAL A 329 -26.20 -1.26 10.87
N GLY A 330 -26.15 -2.58 11.06
CA GLY A 330 -25.99 -3.15 12.40
C GLY A 330 -25.41 -4.54 12.42
N LYS A 331 -24.89 -4.92 13.58
CA LYS A 331 -24.34 -6.24 13.85
C LYS A 331 -25.15 -6.94 14.94
N PHE A 332 -25.48 -8.21 14.70
CA PHE A 332 -26.37 -8.99 15.57
C PHE A 332 -25.78 -10.36 15.91
N ASP A 333 -26.06 -10.82 17.13
CA ASP A 333 -25.68 -12.15 17.60
C ASP A 333 -26.58 -13.23 16.98
N THR A 334 -26.00 -14.14 16.20
CA THR A 334 -26.73 -15.21 15.50
C THR A 334 -27.37 -16.22 16.46
N GLY A 335 -26.89 -16.34 17.70
CA GLY A 335 -27.39 -17.30 18.67
C GLY A 335 -28.70 -16.88 19.34
N ASN A 336 -28.99 -15.57 19.40
CA ASN A 336 -30.15 -15.05 20.12
C ASN A 336 -30.83 -13.83 19.48
N GLY A 337 -30.29 -13.30 18.38
CA GLY A 337 -30.80 -12.13 17.65
C GLY A 337 -30.64 -10.80 18.37
N ASN A 338 -29.81 -10.70 19.41
CA ASN A 338 -29.59 -9.43 20.10
C ASN A 338 -28.65 -8.54 19.29
N GLU A 339 -28.97 -7.24 19.25
CA GLU A 339 -28.10 -6.21 18.70
C GLU A 339 -26.79 -6.13 19.49
N ILE A 340 -25.67 -6.11 18.75
CA ILE A 340 -24.34 -5.87 19.29
C ILE A 340 -24.01 -4.37 19.17
N TRP A 341 -24.26 -3.80 17.99
CA TRP A 341 -24.22 -2.37 17.70
C TRP A 341 -25.06 -2.06 16.45
N ALA A 342 -25.45 -0.79 16.29
CA ALA A 342 -26.08 -0.26 15.10
C ALA A 342 -25.64 1.19 14.86
N GLN A 343 -25.65 1.62 13.60
CA GLN A 343 -25.37 2.98 13.14
C GLN A 343 -26.41 3.39 12.09
N ASN A 344 -26.68 4.70 12.03
CA ASN A 344 -27.50 5.31 10.98
C ASN A 344 -26.57 6.19 10.15
N LEU A 345 -26.56 5.99 8.83
CA LEU A 345 -25.66 6.67 7.89
C LEU A 345 -26.51 7.40 6.85
N GLY A 346 -26.38 8.72 6.78
CA GLY A 346 -27.13 9.51 5.81
C GLY A 346 -26.93 11.00 6.01
N ASP A 347 -27.01 11.74 4.92
CA ASP A 347 -26.99 13.21 4.93
C ASP A 347 -28.38 13.70 5.37
N PRO A 348 -28.49 14.56 6.40
CA PRO A 348 -29.78 15.10 6.84
C PRO A 348 -30.61 15.81 5.76
N GLU A 349 -30.00 16.20 4.64
CA GLU A 349 -30.67 16.83 3.50
C GLU A 349 -31.08 15.82 2.39
N LYS A 350 -30.75 14.53 2.55
CA LYS A 350 -31.04 13.47 1.58
C LYS A 350 -31.96 12.40 2.16
N LEU A 351 -32.42 11.53 1.28
CA LEU A 351 -33.03 10.25 1.65
C LEU A 351 -32.05 9.16 1.22
N ASP A 352 -31.44 8.46 2.16
CA ASP A 352 -30.42 7.44 1.94
C ASP A 352 -31.00 6.05 2.27
N ILE A 353 -31.04 5.15 1.29
CA ILE A 353 -31.58 3.80 1.45
C ILE A 353 -30.48 2.80 1.12
N GLY A 354 -30.26 1.82 2.01
CA GLY A 354 -29.35 0.70 1.76
C GLY A 354 -30.13 -0.52 1.25
N GLU A 355 -29.74 -1.05 0.10
CA GLU A 355 -30.39 -2.20 -0.55
C GLU A 355 -29.53 -3.46 -0.46
N GLY A 356 -28.23 -3.36 -0.75
CA GLY A 356 -27.30 -4.49 -0.77
C GLY A 356 -26.16 -4.35 0.23
N LEU A 357 -25.65 -5.50 0.70
CA LEU A 357 -24.58 -5.57 1.70
C LEU A 357 -23.53 -6.62 1.33
N ALA A 358 -22.26 -6.27 1.45
CA ALA A 358 -21.15 -7.22 1.41
C ALA A 358 -20.18 -6.97 2.57
N ALA A 359 -19.60 -8.03 3.13
CA ALA A 359 -18.50 -7.91 4.08
C ALA A 359 -17.19 -7.70 3.32
N SER A 360 -16.30 -6.84 3.80
CA SER A 360 -14.99 -6.62 3.18
C SER A 360 -13.87 -7.40 3.89
N VAL A 361 -12.81 -7.73 3.14
CA VAL A 361 -11.65 -8.50 3.64
C VAL A 361 -10.90 -7.81 4.78
N ASP A 362 -10.98 -6.48 4.88
CA ASP A 362 -10.41 -5.66 5.96
C ASP A 362 -11.32 -5.63 7.22
N GLY A 363 -12.44 -6.35 7.21
CA GLY A 363 -13.36 -6.48 8.34
C GLY A 363 -14.44 -5.41 8.44
N GLY A 364 -14.56 -4.53 7.44
CA GLY A 364 -15.66 -3.56 7.31
C GLY A 364 -16.85 -4.08 6.50
N PHE A 365 -17.73 -3.16 6.10
CA PHE A 365 -18.92 -3.47 5.29
C PHE A 365 -19.05 -2.53 4.09
N LEU A 366 -19.50 -3.08 2.97
CA LEU A 366 -19.90 -2.37 1.76
C LEU A 366 -21.41 -2.35 1.70
N ILE A 367 -22.00 -1.18 1.60
CA ILE A 367 -23.44 -1.01 1.46
C ILE A 367 -23.67 -0.30 0.13
N VAL A 368 -24.55 -0.86 -0.68
CA VAL A 368 -25.04 -0.19 -1.88
C VAL A 368 -26.50 0.17 -1.70
N GLY A 369 -26.90 1.30 -2.25
CA GLY A 369 -28.29 1.63 -2.47
C GLY A 369 -28.40 2.89 -3.29
N TYR A 370 -29.22 3.84 -2.84
CA TYR A 370 -29.41 5.11 -3.54
C TYR A 370 -29.68 6.24 -2.56
N ASN A 371 -29.31 7.45 -2.97
CA ASN A 371 -29.65 8.66 -2.25
C ASN A 371 -30.44 9.64 -3.11
N SER A 372 -31.33 10.42 -2.49
CA SER A 372 -32.17 11.40 -3.18
C SER A 372 -32.01 12.79 -2.57
N GLN A 373 -31.84 13.83 -3.40
CA GLN A 373 -31.85 15.21 -2.91
C GLN A 373 -33.29 15.64 -2.57
N SER A 374 -33.53 16.13 -1.35
CA SER A 374 -34.88 16.41 -0.81
C SER A 374 -35.78 17.38 -1.62
N ILE A 375 -35.25 18.06 -2.64
CA ILE A 375 -35.96 19.10 -3.41
C ILE A 375 -36.23 18.67 -4.87
N VAL A 376 -35.42 17.74 -5.40
CA VAL A 376 -35.58 17.14 -6.73
C VAL A 376 -35.29 15.65 -6.55
N LEU A 377 -36.33 14.82 -6.64
CA LEU A 377 -36.24 13.36 -6.43
C LEU A 377 -35.52 12.69 -7.60
N ILE A 378 -34.24 12.98 -7.75
CA ILE A 378 -33.30 12.29 -8.64
C ILE A 378 -32.47 11.43 -7.70
N ASN A 379 -32.46 10.13 -7.97
CA ASN A 379 -31.72 9.16 -7.18
C ASN A 379 -30.35 8.95 -7.80
N ASP A 380 -29.30 8.93 -6.99
CA ASP A 380 -27.96 8.49 -7.39
C ASP A 380 -27.63 7.17 -6.71
N VAL A 381 -26.96 6.24 -7.41
CA VAL A 381 -26.40 5.04 -6.78
C VAL A 381 -25.40 5.47 -5.71
N THR A 382 -25.53 4.95 -4.50
CA THR A 382 -24.61 5.28 -3.42
C THR A 382 -23.91 4.02 -2.92
N LEU A 383 -22.58 4.08 -2.85
CA LEU A 383 -21.71 3.05 -2.31
C LEU A 383 -21.06 3.59 -1.03
N ILE A 384 -21.32 2.92 0.08
CA ILE A 384 -20.79 3.26 1.40
C ILE A 384 -19.85 2.15 1.85
N LYS A 385 -18.62 2.50 2.17
CA LYS A 385 -17.68 1.64 2.88
C LYS A 385 -17.65 2.06 4.34
N THR A 386 -17.76 1.09 5.23
CA THR A 386 -17.68 1.31 6.68
C THR A 386 -16.50 0.57 7.29
N ASP A 387 -16.14 0.95 8.51
CA ASP A 387 -15.31 0.12 9.39
C ASP A 387 -16.10 -1.06 9.99
N GLY A 388 -15.42 -1.94 10.74
CA GLY A 388 -16.07 -3.10 11.37
C GLY A 388 -17.08 -2.76 12.50
N LEU A 389 -17.23 -1.49 12.84
CA LEU A 389 -18.19 -0.93 13.79
C LEU A 389 -19.28 -0.09 13.11
N GLY A 390 -19.29 -0.05 11.77
CA GLY A 390 -20.26 0.71 10.98
C GLY A 390 -19.95 2.20 10.85
N ASN A 391 -18.76 2.67 11.23
CA ASN A 391 -18.41 4.09 11.15
C ASN A 391 -17.92 4.48 9.74
N ILE A 392 -18.16 5.73 9.38
CA ILE A 392 -17.70 6.38 8.15
C ILE A 392 -17.07 7.73 8.43
N ILE A 393 -16.26 8.23 7.49
CA ILE A 393 -15.63 9.53 7.55
C ILE A 393 -16.29 10.42 6.48
N THR A 394 -17.04 11.43 6.90
CA THR A 394 -17.90 12.23 5.99
C THR A 394 -17.69 13.74 6.10
N ASN A 395 -16.87 14.22 7.03
CA ASN A 395 -16.62 15.65 7.13
C ASN A 395 -15.50 16.05 6.18
N HIS A 396 -15.73 17.07 5.37
CA HIS A 396 -14.73 17.59 4.43
C HIS A 396 -14.06 18.83 5.00
N VAL A 397 -12.74 18.75 5.19
CA VAL A 397 -11.88 19.92 5.42
C VAL A 397 -11.17 20.24 4.12
N SER A 398 -11.68 21.23 3.41
CA SER A 398 -11.22 21.61 2.08
C SER A 398 -10.63 23.01 2.04
N GLY A 399 -9.97 23.35 0.93
CA GLY A 399 -9.49 24.71 0.72
C GLY A 399 -8.48 24.80 -0.40
N LYS A 400 -7.75 25.92 -0.44
CA LYS A 400 -6.74 26.19 -1.46
C LYS A 400 -5.44 26.69 -0.83
N VAL A 401 -4.31 26.18 -1.33
CA VAL A 401 -2.96 26.72 -1.08
C VAL A 401 -2.47 27.44 -2.33
N TYR A 402 -2.02 28.69 -2.17
CA TYR A 402 -1.59 29.52 -3.29
C TYR A 402 -0.50 30.51 -2.87
N HIS A 403 0.40 30.80 -3.80
CA HIS A 403 1.38 31.85 -3.66
C HIS A 403 0.73 33.22 -3.92
N SER A 404 0.81 34.12 -2.94
CA SER A 404 0.30 35.48 -3.02
C SER A 404 1.42 36.54 -2.93
N PRO A 405 1.89 37.07 -4.09
CA PRO A 405 3.04 37.95 -4.14
C PRO A 405 2.77 39.36 -3.56
N ASP A 406 1.51 39.80 -3.51
CA ASP A 406 1.11 41.16 -3.10
C ASP A 406 0.61 41.26 -1.64
N GLY A 407 0.64 40.17 -0.87
CA GLY A 407 0.19 40.16 0.54
C GLY A 407 -0.57 38.88 0.92
N CYS A 408 -0.96 38.74 2.19
CA CYS A 408 -1.75 37.59 2.68
C CYS A 408 -3.26 37.79 2.42
N ASN A 409 -3.64 38.05 1.17
CA ASN A 409 -5.04 38.34 0.79
C ASN A 409 -5.79 37.07 0.37
N GLU A 410 -7.11 37.18 0.23
CA GLU A 410 -7.94 36.16 -0.42
C GLU A 410 -7.49 35.93 -1.88
N PHE A 411 -7.66 34.69 -2.36
CA PHE A 411 -7.24 34.28 -3.70
C PHE A 411 -7.82 35.19 -4.78
N GLY A 412 -6.95 35.79 -5.58
CA GLY A 412 -7.31 36.80 -6.57
C GLY A 412 -6.42 36.77 -7.82
N ALA A 413 -6.64 37.77 -8.69
CA ALA A 413 -5.89 37.90 -9.93
C ALA A 413 -4.41 38.21 -9.64
N GLY A 414 -3.52 37.29 -10.02
CA GLY A 414 -2.07 37.40 -9.80
C GLY A 414 -1.51 36.34 -8.84
N ASP A 415 -2.38 35.65 -8.10
CA ASP A 415 -1.99 34.51 -7.26
C ASP A 415 -1.77 33.25 -8.10
N ALA A 416 -0.81 32.42 -7.71
CA ALA A 416 -0.51 31.15 -8.39
C ALA A 416 -0.88 29.97 -7.48
N PRO A 417 -1.64 28.97 -7.95
CA PRO A 417 -1.91 27.77 -7.16
C PRO A 417 -0.63 26.99 -6.88
N LEU A 418 -0.56 26.32 -5.73
CA LEU A 418 0.59 25.52 -5.32
C LEU A 418 0.18 24.04 -5.24
N THR A 419 0.78 23.21 -6.11
CA THR A 419 0.48 21.78 -6.28
C THR A 419 1.37 20.89 -5.41
N GLY A 420 0.86 19.76 -4.94
CA GLY A 420 1.62 18.77 -4.16
C GLY A 420 1.99 19.20 -2.74
N TRP A 421 1.34 20.24 -2.19
CA TRP A 421 1.58 20.69 -0.83
C TRP A 421 0.82 19.82 0.16
N LEU A 422 1.46 19.49 1.29
CA LEU A 422 0.86 18.65 2.32
C LEU A 422 0.06 19.51 3.30
N ILE A 423 -1.19 19.12 3.56
CA ILE A 423 -2.05 19.68 4.60
C ILE A 423 -2.25 18.61 5.67
N LYS A 424 -2.20 19.03 6.93
CA LYS A 424 -2.41 18.19 8.11
C LYS A 424 -3.64 18.68 8.87
N ALA A 425 -4.57 17.78 9.14
CA ALA A 425 -5.67 17.97 10.09
C ALA A 425 -5.39 17.14 11.35
N GLU A 426 -4.91 17.80 12.41
CA GLU A 426 -4.46 17.16 13.64
C GLU A 426 -5.53 17.26 14.73
N GLY A 427 -6.09 16.10 15.10
CA GLY A 427 -7.03 15.95 16.22
C GLY A 427 -6.34 15.45 17.49
N GLN A 428 -7.13 15.16 18.53
CA GLN A 428 -6.57 14.66 19.80
C GLN A 428 -5.99 13.25 19.69
N ASN A 429 -6.63 12.38 18.91
CA ASN A 429 -6.28 10.97 18.79
C ASN A 429 -5.87 10.56 17.36
N ASN A 430 -6.31 11.32 16.35
CA ASN A 430 -6.16 10.98 14.94
C ASN A 430 -5.57 12.17 14.19
N THR A 431 -4.74 11.88 13.18
CA THR A 431 -4.20 12.87 12.25
C THR A 431 -4.53 12.44 10.84
N TYR A 432 -5.10 13.36 10.07
CA TYR A 432 -5.44 13.18 8.68
C TYR A 432 -4.53 14.07 7.82
N PHE A 433 -4.26 13.61 6.61
CA PHE A 433 -3.44 14.32 5.65
C PHE A 433 -4.21 14.48 4.34
N GLY A 434 -3.84 15.50 3.57
CA GLY A 434 -4.27 15.68 2.19
C GLY A 434 -3.21 16.44 1.42
N THR A 435 -3.22 16.29 0.10
CA THR A 435 -2.29 16.99 -0.79
C THR A 435 -3.07 17.93 -1.71
N THR A 436 -2.42 19.00 -2.17
CA THR A 436 -3.04 19.89 -3.15
C THR A 436 -2.96 19.36 -4.58
N ASP A 437 -4.04 19.55 -5.33
CA ASP A 437 -4.10 19.31 -6.77
C ASP A 437 -3.33 20.40 -7.57
N ALA A 438 -3.30 20.26 -8.91
CA ALA A 438 -2.68 21.24 -9.81
C ALA A 438 -3.32 22.65 -9.76
N SER A 439 -4.55 22.74 -9.26
CA SER A 439 -5.27 23.99 -9.00
C SER A 439 -5.07 24.52 -7.57
N GLY A 440 -4.22 23.86 -6.77
CA GLY A 440 -3.91 24.20 -5.39
C GLY A 440 -5.02 23.81 -4.41
N ASN A 441 -6.06 23.11 -4.83
CA ASN A 441 -7.15 22.72 -3.94
C ASN A 441 -6.78 21.45 -3.18
N TYR A 442 -7.21 21.35 -1.93
CA TYR A 442 -7.14 20.13 -1.14
C TYR A 442 -8.51 19.80 -0.54
N ASP A 443 -8.70 18.53 -0.22
CA ASP A 443 -9.85 18.04 0.53
C ASP A 443 -9.40 16.88 1.44
N ILE A 444 -9.73 16.99 2.72
CA ILE A 444 -9.38 16.00 3.74
C ILE A 444 -10.68 15.50 4.36
N LEU A 445 -10.93 14.20 4.18
CA LEU A 445 -11.99 13.50 4.90
C LEU A 445 -11.57 13.31 6.37
N THR A 446 -12.43 13.79 7.28
CA THR A 446 -12.24 13.74 8.73
C THR A 446 -13.50 13.25 9.43
N ASP A 447 -13.33 12.71 10.65
CA ASP A 447 -14.44 12.33 11.51
C ASP A 447 -14.95 13.58 12.26
N THR A 448 -15.91 13.40 13.16
CA THR A 448 -16.29 14.41 14.16
C THR A 448 -15.15 14.64 15.15
N GLY A 449 -15.02 15.88 15.62
CA GLY A 449 -14.00 16.26 16.60
C GLY A 449 -13.42 17.65 16.39
N ALA A 450 -12.49 17.99 17.27
CA ALA A 450 -11.74 19.24 17.17
C ALA A 450 -10.39 19.00 16.48
N TYR A 451 -10.13 19.77 15.43
CA TYR A 451 -8.93 19.66 14.59
C TYR A 451 -8.19 20.98 14.48
N THR A 452 -6.87 20.87 14.40
CA THR A 452 -5.98 21.96 13.97
C THR A 452 -5.51 21.68 12.55
N ILE A 453 -5.88 22.56 11.63
CA ILE A 453 -5.57 22.45 10.19
C ILE A 453 -4.35 23.31 9.89
N THR A 454 -3.30 22.69 9.37
CA THR A 454 -2.04 23.36 9.03
C THR A 454 -1.55 22.92 7.67
N VAL A 455 -1.04 23.86 6.87
CA VAL A 455 -0.27 23.55 5.68
C VAL A 455 1.20 23.35 6.05
N LEU A 456 1.87 22.37 5.44
CA LEU A 456 3.27 22.03 5.64
C LEU A 456 4.05 22.39 4.36
N PRO A 457 4.78 23.53 4.35
CA PRO A 457 5.63 23.87 3.22
C PRO A 457 6.71 22.80 2.98
N PRO A 458 7.08 22.53 1.72
CA PRO A 458 8.09 21.53 1.39
C PRO A 458 9.49 21.90 1.91
N ASN A 459 9.75 23.19 2.12
CA ASN A 459 11.01 23.71 2.62
C ASN A 459 10.80 25.10 3.26
N THR A 460 11.86 25.64 3.87
CA THR A 460 11.82 26.92 4.58
C THR A 460 11.87 28.14 3.65
N TYR A 461 11.83 27.99 2.33
CA TYR A 461 11.87 29.13 1.39
C TYR A 461 10.50 29.80 1.25
N TRP A 462 9.47 29.17 1.79
CA TRP A 462 8.10 29.63 1.79
C TRP A 462 7.66 30.03 3.20
N ASN A 463 6.95 31.15 3.30
CA ASN A 463 6.35 31.61 4.54
C ASN A 463 4.84 31.48 4.45
N VAL A 464 4.25 30.64 5.30
CA VAL A 464 2.79 30.57 5.47
C VAL A 464 2.31 31.85 6.14
N CYS A 465 1.29 32.49 5.57
CA CYS A 465 0.69 33.68 6.15
C CYS A 465 -0.01 33.41 7.48
N ASP A 466 -0.10 34.42 8.35
CA ASP A 466 -0.89 34.33 9.56
C ASP A 466 -2.41 34.38 9.28
N PRO A 467 -3.22 33.53 9.93
CA PRO A 467 -2.79 32.48 10.86
C PRO A 467 -2.19 31.27 10.12
N ALA A 468 -1.03 30.78 10.56
CA ALA A 468 -0.38 29.60 9.97
C ALA A 468 -1.17 28.29 10.15
N GLY A 469 -2.26 28.32 10.93
CA GLY A 469 -3.19 27.21 11.11
C GLY A 469 -4.54 27.67 11.60
N PHE A 470 -5.57 26.86 11.33
CA PHE A 470 -6.95 27.10 11.71
C PHE A 470 -7.42 26.03 12.70
N THR A 471 -8.28 26.40 13.65
CA THR A 471 -8.93 25.41 14.53
C THR A 471 -10.39 25.30 14.17
N VAL A 472 -10.87 24.07 13.97
CA VAL A 472 -12.26 23.77 13.66
C VAL A 472 -12.79 22.70 14.61
N THR A 473 -14.08 22.76 14.93
CA THR A 473 -14.79 21.69 15.64
C THR A 473 -15.91 21.24 14.74
N LEU A 474 -15.88 19.96 14.37
CA LEU A 474 -16.84 19.29 13.51
C LEU A 474 -17.72 18.45 14.44
N ASP A 475 -18.83 19.03 14.89
CA ASP A 475 -19.71 18.41 15.90
C ASP A 475 -20.69 17.39 15.29
N ASP A 476 -20.97 17.51 13.99
CA ASP A 476 -21.91 16.69 13.22
C ASP A 476 -21.20 16.05 12.01
N PHE A 477 -21.73 14.92 11.53
CA PHE A 477 -21.31 14.28 10.27
C PHE A 477 -21.74 15.11 9.05
N TYR A 478 -21.10 14.89 7.89
CA TYR A 478 -21.37 15.62 6.63
C TYR A 478 -21.15 17.15 6.71
N THR A 479 -20.30 17.59 7.64
CA THR A 479 -19.94 19.01 7.79
C THR A 479 -18.80 19.38 6.86
N ASN A 480 -18.99 20.47 6.10
CA ASN A 480 -17.95 21.04 5.24
C ASN A 480 -17.30 22.26 5.91
N ALA A 481 -15.97 22.26 6.02
CA ALA A 481 -15.17 23.37 6.48
C ALA A 481 -14.15 23.79 5.41
N ASN A 482 -14.02 25.10 5.17
CA ASN A 482 -13.15 25.63 4.12
C ASN A 482 -12.05 26.54 4.70
N PHE A 483 -10.78 26.21 4.46
CA PHE A 483 -9.62 26.98 4.92
C PHE A 483 -8.59 27.21 3.82
N ASN A 484 -8.38 28.47 3.47
CA ASN A 484 -7.41 28.85 2.44
C ASN A 484 -6.09 29.28 3.08
N PHE A 485 -4.97 28.85 2.50
CA PHE A 485 -3.62 29.17 2.94
C PHE A 485 -2.90 30.01 1.89
N PRO A 486 -2.91 31.35 2.01
CA PRO A 486 -2.00 32.19 1.25
C PRO A 486 -0.56 31.97 1.76
N VAL A 487 0.37 31.83 0.82
CA VAL A 487 1.80 31.62 1.08
C VAL A 487 2.59 32.73 0.41
N GLN A 488 3.62 33.23 1.09
CA GLN A 488 4.54 34.22 0.56
C GLN A 488 5.92 33.63 0.28
N THR A 489 6.65 34.26 -0.64
CA THR A 489 8.08 34.00 -0.82
C THR A 489 8.85 34.44 0.43
N GLY A 490 9.45 33.48 1.14
CA GLY A 490 10.35 33.76 2.27
C GLY A 490 11.78 34.00 1.81
N VAL A 491 12.29 33.16 0.90
CA VAL A 491 13.64 33.24 0.35
C VAL A 491 13.57 33.24 -1.17
N PHE A 492 14.02 34.32 -1.81
CA PHE A 492 13.98 34.46 -3.27
C PHE A 492 15.11 33.67 -3.93
N CYS A 493 14.94 32.35 -4.05
CA CYS A 493 15.93 31.45 -4.62
C CYS A 493 15.28 30.18 -5.20
N PRO A 494 15.86 29.55 -6.24
CA PRO A 494 15.46 28.19 -6.61
C PRO A 494 15.82 27.18 -5.51
N TYR A 495 15.06 26.10 -5.42
CA TYR A 495 15.34 24.96 -4.55
C TYR A 495 15.20 23.71 -5.41
N LEU A 496 16.33 23.23 -5.95
CA LEU A 496 16.34 22.10 -6.88
C LEU A 496 16.55 20.80 -6.12
N GLU A 497 15.66 19.86 -6.40
CA GLU A 497 15.80 18.47 -6.00
C GLU A 497 16.03 17.60 -7.23
N VAL A 498 16.83 16.55 -7.06
CA VAL A 498 17.03 15.50 -8.06
C VAL A 498 16.91 14.14 -7.39
N ALA A 499 16.38 13.17 -8.12
CA ALA A 499 16.36 11.76 -7.74
C ALA A 499 16.90 10.93 -8.91
N VAL A 500 17.56 9.82 -8.59
CA VAL A 500 18.00 8.84 -9.57
C VAL A 500 17.72 7.45 -9.02
N ASN A 501 17.06 6.62 -9.81
CA ASN A 501 16.79 5.24 -9.42
C ASN A 501 16.55 4.36 -10.65
N THR A 502 16.56 3.05 -10.44
CA THR A 502 16.35 2.01 -11.44
C THR A 502 15.53 0.87 -10.83
N ASP A 503 15.14 -0.09 -11.66
CA ASP A 503 14.40 -1.28 -11.23
C ASP A 503 15.34 -2.39 -10.68
N PHE A 504 15.52 -3.46 -11.45
CA PHE A 504 16.27 -4.64 -11.09
C PHE A 504 17.62 -4.59 -11.80
N LEU A 505 18.69 -4.52 -11.02
CA LEU A 505 20.04 -4.70 -11.56
C LEU A 505 20.35 -6.18 -11.77
N ALA A 506 20.46 -6.56 -13.04
CA ALA A 506 20.86 -7.87 -13.48
C ALA A 506 22.05 -7.76 -14.45
N VAL A 507 23.05 -8.61 -14.21
CA VAL A 507 24.26 -8.73 -15.05
C VAL A 507 23.86 -9.14 -16.47
N CYS A 508 24.49 -8.55 -17.49
CA CYS A 508 24.15 -8.74 -18.90
C CYS A 508 22.71 -8.33 -19.30
N GLU A 509 22.02 -7.48 -18.54
CA GLU A 509 20.74 -6.91 -18.94
C GLU A 509 20.88 -5.41 -19.24
N ASP A 510 20.02 -4.91 -20.13
CA ASP A 510 19.83 -3.47 -20.32
C ASP A 510 19.15 -2.91 -19.07
N VAL A 511 19.70 -1.83 -18.54
CA VAL A 511 19.22 -1.16 -17.32
C VAL A 511 18.82 0.27 -17.66
N SER A 512 17.58 0.61 -17.30
CA SER A 512 17.05 1.97 -17.43
C SER A 512 17.15 2.70 -16.09
N TYR A 513 17.85 3.83 -16.06
CA TYR A 513 17.84 4.76 -14.95
C TYR A 513 16.87 5.89 -15.23
N SER A 514 15.99 6.19 -14.29
CA SER A 514 15.11 7.36 -14.35
C SER A 514 15.67 8.48 -13.48
N ILE A 515 15.72 9.68 -14.04
CA ILE A 515 16.23 10.89 -13.40
C ILE A 515 15.08 11.88 -13.29
N ASP A 516 14.62 12.08 -12.08
CA ASP A 516 13.53 13.01 -11.76
C ASP A 516 14.12 14.27 -11.13
N TYR A 517 13.55 15.42 -11.47
CA TYR A 517 13.97 16.70 -10.91
C TYR A 517 12.78 17.62 -10.68
N VAL A 518 12.88 18.46 -9.66
CA VAL A 518 11.84 19.44 -9.33
C VAL A 518 12.45 20.72 -8.74
N ASN A 519 11.83 21.86 -9.05
CA ASN A 519 12.13 23.11 -8.36
C ASN A 519 11.05 23.43 -7.33
N LEU A 520 11.30 23.12 -6.06
CA LEU A 520 10.41 23.45 -4.94
C LEU A 520 10.62 24.87 -4.39
N GLY A 521 11.45 25.67 -5.04
CA GLY A 521 11.74 27.05 -4.65
C GLY A 521 10.74 28.04 -5.28
N PRO A 522 10.58 29.24 -4.70
CA PRO A 522 9.67 30.27 -5.19
C PRO A 522 10.13 30.99 -6.46
N VAL A 523 11.38 30.78 -6.90
CA VAL A 523 11.96 31.43 -8.08
C VAL A 523 12.42 30.37 -9.08
N ALA A 524 12.34 30.68 -10.39
CA ALA A 524 12.86 29.81 -11.44
C ALA A 524 14.37 29.63 -11.32
N ALA A 525 14.85 28.41 -11.57
CA ALA A 525 16.26 28.13 -11.77
C ALA A 525 16.61 28.41 -13.23
N GLU A 526 17.46 29.40 -13.48
CA GLU A 526 17.89 29.74 -14.84
C GLU A 526 19.04 28.83 -15.30
N ASN A 527 18.98 28.37 -16.55
CA ASN A 527 20.02 27.52 -17.18
C ASN A 527 20.39 26.28 -16.35
N ALA A 528 19.40 25.61 -15.74
CA ALA A 528 19.62 24.42 -14.96
C ALA A 528 20.13 23.25 -15.83
N TYR A 529 20.95 22.41 -15.22
CA TYR A 529 21.49 21.20 -15.84
C TYR A 529 21.75 20.13 -14.79
N VAL A 530 21.79 18.87 -15.22
CA VAL A 530 22.09 17.71 -14.37
C VAL A 530 23.37 17.05 -14.85
N GLU A 531 24.25 16.72 -13.93
CA GLU A 531 25.39 15.84 -14.17
C GLU A 531 25.08 14.46 -13.59
N VAL A 532 25.09 13.44 -14.45
CA VAL A 532 24.90 12.04 -14.06
C VAL A 532 26.22 11.30 -14.21
N THR A 533 26.72 10.71 -13.14
CA THR A 533 27.92 9.87 -13.16
C THR A 533 27.49 8.41 -13.07
N LEU A 534 27.85 7.64 -14.11
CA LEU A 534 27.61 6.21 -14.17
C LEU A 534 28.75 5.43 -13.52
N ASP A 535 28.41 4.30 -12.89
CA ASP A 535 29.37 3.32 -12.40
C ASP A 535 30.28 2.81 -13.54
N SER A 536 31.47 2.29 -13.21
CA SER A 536 32.37 1.68 -14.21
C SER A 536 31.78 0.44 -14.86
N GLU A 537 30.89 -0.27 -14.17
CA GLU A 537 30.24 -1.49 -14.67
C GLU A 537 29.06 -1.21 -15.62
N LEU A 538 28.76 0.07 -15.89
CA LEU A 538 27.66 0.50 -16.75
C LEU A 538 28.17 1.21 -18.00
N THR A 539 27.75 0.72 -19.15
CA THR A 539 28.00 1.38 -20.44
C THR A 539 26.79 2.21 -20.85
N PHE A 540 26.99 3.50 -21.10
CA PHE A 540 25.93 4.37 -21.64
C PHE A 540 25.49 3.92 -23.04
N VAL A 541 24.18 3.76 -23.25
CA VAL A 541 23.59 3.41 -24.56
C VAL A 541 22.89 4.62 -25.18
N SER A 542 21.91 5.19 -24.47
CA SER A 542 21.14 6.34 -24.96
C SER A 542 20.46 7.08 -23.80
N ALA A 543 19.89 8.25 -24.09
CA ALA A 543 19.06 8.99 -23.13
C ALA A 543 17.93 9.69 -23.86
N THR A 544 16.78 9.89 -23.19
CA THR A 544 15.64 10.61 -23.76
C THR A 544 15.93 12.10 -23.91
N LEU A 545 16.78 12.65 -23.05
CA LEU A 545 17.34 14.00 -23.16
C LEU A 545 18.76 13.93 -23.77
N PRO A 546 19.11 14.79 -24.74
CA PRO A 546 20.40 14.70 -25.42
C PRO A 546 21.56 15.07 -24.49
N VAL A 547 22.64 14.29 -24.56
CA VAL A 547 23.89 14.57 -23.85
C VAL A 547 24.52 15.85 -24.41
N PHE A 548 24.78 16.82 -23.52
CA PHE A 548 25.42 18.08 -23.87
C PHE A 548 26.95 18.00 -23.79
N ALA A 549 27.48 17.38 -22.73
CA ALA A 549 28.90 17.18 -22.51
C ALA A 549 29.16 15.84 -21.79
N GLN A 550 30.38 15.32 -21.93
CA GLN A 550 30.83 14.11 -21.26
C GLN A 550 32.28 14.28 -20.79
N ASN A 551 32.55 13.88 -19.54
CA ASN A 551 33.89 13.82 -18.97
C ASN A 551 34.06 12.48 -18.22
N GLY A 552 34.75 11.52 -18.84
CA GLY A 552 34.79 10.16 -18.32
C GLY A 552 33.39 9.52 -18.32
N ASN A 553 32.96 9.03 -17.16
CA ASN A 553 31.63 8.44 -16.95
C ASN A 553 30.59 9.46 -16.46
N THR A 554 30.93 10.75 -16.43
CA THR A 554 29.99 11.83 -16.08
C THR A 554 29.42 12.47 -17.35
N TYR A 555 28.09 12.51 -17.43
CA TYR A 555 27.29 13.03 -18.54
C TYR A 555 26.50 14.25 -18.10
N THR A 556 26.58 15.35 -18.85
CA THR A 556 25.86 16.59 -18.57
C THR A 556 24.64 16.72 -19.47
N PHE A 557 23.48 17.02 -18.88
CA PHE A 557 22.20 17.20 -19.56
C PHE A 557 21.63 18.60 -19.27
N LEU A 558 21.31 19.36 -20.32
CA LEU A 558 20.73 20.70 -20.16
C LEU A 558 19.21 20.61 -19.97
N LEU A 559 18.71 21.15 -18.85
CA LEU A 559 17.28 21.26 -18.58
C LEU A 559 16.69 22.58 -19.10
N GLY A 560 17.50 23.64 -19.14
CA GLY A 560 17.04 25.00 -19.42
C GLY A 560 16.49 25.67 -18.17
N ASP A 561 15.52 26.57 -18.33
CA ASP A 561 14.91 27.23 -17.18
C ASP A 561 13.86 26.32 -16.53
N VAL A 562 14.00 26.05 -15.23
CA VAL A 562 13.07 25.24 -14.45
C VAL A 562 12.26 26.17 -13.55
N ALA A 563 11.00 26.40 -13.91
CA ALA A 563 10.11 27.31 -13.20
C ALA A 563 9.81 26.83 -11.76
N SER A 564 9.34 27.72 -10.90
CA SER A 564 8.88 27.35 -9.55
C SER A 564 7.76 26.30 -9.65
N THR A 565 7.84 25.27 -8.81
CA THR A 565 6.96 24.09 -8.77
C THR A 565 6.96 23.21 -10.02
N GLN A 566 7.86 23.48 -10.98
CA GLN A 566 8.00 22.65 -12.16
C GLN A 566 8.77 21.37 -11.80
N GLN A 567 8.17 20.23 -12.15
CA GLN A 567 8.79 18.91 -12.14
C GLN A 567 9.08 18.44 -13.57
N GLY A 568 10.07 17.56 -13.73
CA GLY A 568 10.39 16.91 -14.99
C GLY A 568 11.20 15.64 -14.77
N SER A 569 11.32 14.84 -15.83
CA SER A 569 12.09 13.60 -15.80
C SER A 569 12.69 13.28 -17.15
N PHE A 570 13.74 12.47 -17.14
CA PHE A 570 14.31 11.86 -18.34
C PHE A 570 14.97 10.52 -17.98
N ASP A 571 15.12 9.64 -18.96
CA ASP A 571 15.66 8.30 -18.76
C ASP A 571 17.00 8.15 -19.46
N ILE A 572 17.88 7.38 -18.84
CA ILE A 572 19.16 6.94 -19.39
C ILE A 572 19.13 5.42 -19.53
N GLN A 573 19.33 4.95 -20.75
CA GLN A 573 19.52 3.54 -21.06
C GLN A 573 21.01 3.19 -20.95
N THR A 574 21.31 2.13 -20.21
CA THR A 574 22.64 1.60 -19.99
C THR A 574 22.67 0.10 -20.25
N GLU A 575 23.84 -0.43 -20.58
CA GLU A 575 24.11 -1.86 -20.66
C GLU A 575 25.03 -2.25 -19.51
N MET A 576 24.63 -3.24 -18.72
CA MET A 576 25.42 -3.74 -17.60
C MET A 576 26.45 -4.78 -18.07
N ASP A 577 27.70 -4.64 -17.61
CA ASP A 577 28.78 -5.56 -17.96
C ASP A 577 28.46 -7.02 -17.59
N CYS A 578 29.03 -7.95 -18.36
CA CYS A 578 28.71 -9.38 -18.28
C CYS A 578 29.66 -10.22 -17.43
N GLU A 579 30.91 -9.78 -17.30
CA GLU A 579 31.99 -10.51 -16.65
C GLU A 579 32.57 -9.63 -15.53
N GLY A 580 33.18 -10.24 -14.52
CA GLY A 580 33.82 -9.50 -13.43
C GLY A 580 32.88 -9.03 -12.31
N ILE A 581 31.57 -9.10 -12.52
CA ILE A 581 30.58 -8.67 -11.53
C ILE A 581 30.27 -9.78 -10.52
N ALA A 582 30.55 -9.53 -9.25
CA ALA A 582 30.20 -10.45 -8.16
C ALA A 582 28.72 -10.33 -7.78
N GLN A 583 28.15 -11.39 -7.19
CA GLN A 583 26.79 -11.35 -6.66
C GLN A 583 26.70 -10.35 -5.49
N ASN A 584 25.64 -9.55 -5.45
CA ASN A 584 25.42 -8.46 -4.49
C ASN A 584 26.50 -7.36 -4.54
N GLN A 585 27.26 -7.26 -5.64
CA GLN A 585 28.13 -6.12 -5.86
C GLN A 585 27.27 -4.86 -5.97
N ALA A 586 27.70 -3.79 -5.31
CA ALA A 586 27.01 -2.51 -5.42
C ALA A 586 27.41 -1.76 -6.69
N VAL A 587 26.41 -1.17 -7.34
CA VAL A 587 26.54 -0.29 -8.50
C VAL A 587 25.99 1.06 -8.09
N LEU A 588 26.81 2.11 -8.26
CA LEU A 588 26.47 3.46 -7.83
C LEU A 588 26.27 4.37 -9.03
N VAL A 589 25.08 4.95 -9.14
CA VAL A 589 24.80 6.04 -10.08
C VAL A 589 24.42 7.28 -9.31
N SER A 590 25.09 8.40 -9.59
CA SER A 590 24.81 9.67 -8.92
C SER A 590 24.28 10.70 -9.92
N ALA A 591 23.29 11.49 -9.51
CA ALA A 591 22.80 12.65 -10.23
C ALA A 591 22.97 13.92 -9.36
N HIS A 592 23.58 14.96 -9.93
CA HIS A 592 23.77 16.26 -9.29
C HIS A 592 23.14 17.36 -10.16
N ILE A 593 22.18 18.10 -9.62
CA ILE A 593 21.49 19.19 -10.33
C ILE A 593 22.05 20.56 -9.95
N PHE A 594 22.19 21.45 -10.94
CA PHE A 594 22.69 22.81 -10.78
C PHE A 594 21.65 23.87 -11.21
N PRO A 595 21.67 25.08 -10.63
CA PRO A 595 22.60 25.55 -9.60
C PRO A 595 22.35 24.96 -8.20
N ASP A 596 23.43 24.56 -7.53
CA ASP A 596 23.51 23.97 -6.18
C ASP A 596 23.78 25.03 -5.09
N SER A 597 23.52 26.31 -5.39
CA SER A 597 23.88 27.43 -4.52
C SER A 597 23.05 27.47 -3.24
N LEU A 598 23.74 27.50 -2.09
CA LEU A 598 23.11 27.67 -0.77
C LEU A 598 22.53 29.08 -0.62
N CYS A 599 21.20 29.18 -0.53
CA CYS A 599 20.51 30.47 -0.43
C CYS A 599 20.30 30.93 1.03
N LEU A 600 20.24 29.97 1.96
CA LEU A 600 20.15 30.26 3.38
C LEU A 600 21.52 30.62 3.94
N GLN A 601 21.53 31.49 4.94
CA GLN A 601 22.74 31.71 5.72
C GLN A 601 23.07 30.41 6.47
N PRO A 602 24.31 29.91 6.40
CA PRO A 602 24.77 28.80 7.21
C PRO A 602 24.56 29.08 8.70
N GLY A 603 24.46 28.02 9.51
CA GLY A 603 24.26 28.19 10.94
C GLY A 603 25.41 28.94 11.62
N PRO A 604 25.14 29.59 12.76
CA PRO A 604 26.04 30.56 13.37
C PRO A 604 27.36 29.95 13.87
N ASN A 605 27.40 28.63 14.10
CA ASN A 605 28.62 27.94 14.55
C ASN A 605 29.42 27.31 13.41
N TRP A 606 28.98 27.44 12.16
CA TRP A 606 29.74 26.94 11.02
C TRP A 606 31.03 27.74 10.84
N ASP A 607 32.15 27.03 10.78
CA ASP A 607 33.48 27.62 10.64
C ASP A 607 33.87 27.92 9.17
N GLY A 608 33.01 27.60 8.21
CA GLY A 608 33.24 27.79 6.78
C GLY A 608 34.05 26.66 6.11
N SER A 609 34.36 25.59 6.84
CA SER A 609 34.97 24.38 6.28
C SER A 609 33.92 23.46 5.66
N SER A 610 34.27 22.74 4.60
CA SER A 610 33.39 21.77 3.94
C SER A 610 34.22 20.57 3.53
N ILE A 611 33.91 19.42 4.10
CA ILE A 611 34.73 18.22 3.97
C ILE A 611 34.18 17.37 2.83
N SER A 612 35.08 16.97 1.93
CA SER A 612 34.80 16.02 0.87
C SER A 612 35.67 14.80 1.07
N VAL A 613 35.08 13.62 0.86
CA VAL A 613 35.80 12.36 0.92
C VAL A 613 35.74 11.70 -0.45
N ASN A 614 36.88 11.17 -0.90
CA ASN A 614 37.01 10.43 -2.14
C ASN A 614 37.78 9.15 -1.90
N GLY A 615 37.56 8.15 -2.74
CA GLY A 615 38.15 6.83 -2.58
C GLY A 615 38.39 6.16 -3.94
N ALA A 616 39.53 5.50 -4.10
CA ALA A 616 39.82 4.72 -5.30
C ALA A 616 40.83 3.59 -5.03
N CYS A 617 40.75 2.54 -5.84
CA CYS A 617 41.79 1.53 -5.95
C CYS A 617 42.91 2.03 -6.87
N VAL A 618 44.15 2.02 -6.36
CA VAL A 618 45.35 2.43 -7.10
C VAL A 618 46.38 1.31 -7.02
N GLY A 619 46.39 0.44 -8.04
CA GLY A 619 47.16 -0.79 -8.03
C GLY A 619 46.67 -1.73 -6.92
N ASP A 620 47.58 -2.29 -6.14
CA ASP A 620 47.25 -3.20 -5.01
C ASP A 620 46.97 -2.45 -3.69
N SER A 621 46.77 -1.12 -3.78
CA SER A 621 46.51 -0.27 -2.61
C SER A 621 45.21 0.48 -2.75
N LEU A 622 44.43 0.47 -1.68
CA LEU A 622 43.23 1.27 -1.54
C LEU A 622 43.61 2.63 -0.95
N ARG A 623 43.12 3.71 -1.56
CA ARG A 623 43.40 5.07 -1.10
C ARG A 623 42.10 5.83 -0.87
N PHE A 624 41.98 6.40 0.31
CA PHE A 624 41.01 7.45 0.62
C PHE A 624 41.72 8.80 0.71
N ASN A 625 40.97 9.84 0.36
CA ASN A 625 41.38 11.23 0.47
C ASN A 625 40.28 11.99 1.21
N ILE A 626 40.65 12.68 2.28
CA ILE A 626 39.76 13.63 2.97
C ILE A 626 40.29 15.02 2.69
N ARG A 627 39.46 15.88 2.09
CA ARG A 627 39.85 17.23 1.68
C ARG A 627 38.86 18.27 2.19
N ASN A 628 39.37 19.40 2.65
CA ASN A 628 38.54 20.57 2.93
C ASN A 628 38.40 21.42 1.66
N ILE A 629 37.24 21.35 1.02
CA ILE A 629 36.86 22.17 -0.14
C ILE A 629 36.19 23.50 0.26
N GLY A 630 36.03 23.74 1.57
CA GLY A 630 35.48 24.97 2.12
C GLY A 630 36.43 26.17 1.97
N LEU A 631 35.87 27.37 2.11
CA LEU A 631 36.59 28.64 1.97
C LEU A 631 37.44 29.00 3.21
N ALA A 632 37.28 28.26 4.31
CA ALA A 632 38.00 28.47 5.56
C ALA A 632 38.51 27.14 6.15
N GLY A 633 39.54 27.24 7.00
CA GLY A 633 40.07 26.09 7.75
C GLY A 633 39.15 25.69 8.89
N MET A 634 39.25 24.43 9.31
CA MET A 634 38.45 23.87 10.39
C MET A 634 38.79 24.51 11.75
N ALA A 635 37.77 24.92 12.51
CA ALA A 635 37.94 25.56 13.82
C ALA A 635 38.39 24.60 14.93
N GLY A 636 38.15 23.30 14.75
CA GLY A 636 38.58 22.23 15.65
C GLY A 636 38.77 20.90 14.91
N SER A 637 39.38 19.94 15.59
CA SER A 637 39.55 18.60 15.04
C SER A 637 38.21 17.86 14.94
N LYS A 638 38.06 17.08 13.88
CA LYS A 638 36.91 16.22 13.59
C LYS A 638 37.34 14.78 13.50
N ARG A 639 36.40 13.85 13.62
CA ARG A 639 36.64 12.41 13.56
C ARG A 639 36.33 11.86 12.18
N TYR A 640 37.08 10.86 11.78
CA TYR A 640 36.67 9.95 10.71
C TYR A 640 36.88 8.53 11.19
N PHE A 641 36.13 7.59 10.60
CA PHE A 641 36.39 6.18 10.77
C PHE A 641 36.39 5.45 9.44
N VAL A 642 37.08 4.32 9.43
CA VAL A 642 37.10 3.39 8.31
C VAL A 642 36.49 2.08 8.79
N VAL A 643 35.50 1.57 8.06
CA VAL A 643 34.91 0.24 8.25
C VAL A 643 35.53 -0.69 7.22
N GLU A 644 35.96 -1.86 7.68
CA GLU A 644 36.37 -3.00 6.87
C GLU A 644 35.31 -4.09 7.02
N ASP A 645 34.56 -4.36 5.94
CA ASP A 645 33.32 -5.16 5.89
C ASP A 645 32.26 -4.69 6.90
N GLN A 646 32.38 -5.17 8.14
CA GLN A 646 31.47 -4.90 9.26
C GLN A 646 32.21 -4.61 10.56
N VAL A 647 33.49 -4.25 10.49
CA VAL A 647 34.26 -3.92 11.69
C VAL A 647 34.85 -2.54 11.52
N MET A 648 34.66 -1.67 12.51
CA MET A 648 35.33 -0.38 12.53
C MET A 648 36.82 -0.64 12.71
N PHE A 649 37.57 -0.42 11.63
CA PHE A 649 38.97 -0.74 11.46
C PHE A 649 39.87 0.37 12.00
N LEU A 650 39.48 1.63 11.80
CA LEU A 650 40.22 2.80 12.24
C LEU A 650 39.23 3.86 12.71
N ILE A 651 39.55 4.54 13.81
CA ILE A 651 38.99 5.84 14.16
C ILE A 651 40.16 6.78 14.45
N ASP A 652 40.16 7.94 13.82
CA ASP A 652 41.20 8.95 14.00
C ASP A 652 40.62 10.35 13.84
N THR A 653 41.43 11.36 14.12
CA THR A 653 41.05 12.76 14.01
C THR A 653 41.80 13.47 12.90
N PHE A 654 41.14 14.45 12.29
CA PHE A 654 41.71 15.31 11.27
C PHE A 654 41.34 16.76 11.52
N GLN A 655 42.21 17.68 11.10
CA GLN A 655 41.95 19.10 11.08
C GLN A 655 42.71 19.68 9.89
N LEU A 656 42.00 20.34 8.98
CA LEU A 656 42.51 20.77 7.68
C LEU A 656 42.30 22.27 7.52
N ASP A 657 43.32 22.95 7.02
CA ASP A 657 43.18 24.29 6.43
C ASP A 657 42.33 24.22 5.14
N SER A 658 41.91 25.37 4.62
CA SER A 658 41.20 25.44 3.33
C SER A 658 42.10 24.90 2.20
N ASP A 659 41.53 24.07 1.32
CA ASP A 659 42.21 23.33 0.25
C ASP A 659 43.24 22.28 0.71
N GLU A 660 43.40 22.03 2.02
CA GLU A 660 44.26 20.97 2.54
C GLU A 660 43.58 19.61 2.43
N GLU A 661 44.38 18.56 2.21
CA GLU A 661 43.94 17.17 2.11
C GLU A 661 44.86 16.22 2.89
N ILE A 662 44.27 15.11 3.32
CA ILE A 662 45.01 13.97 3.89
C ILE A 662 44.69 12.70 3.10
N ASP A 663 45.73 11.93 2.84
CA ASP A 663 45.62 10.62 2.21
C ASP A 663 45.73 9.52 3.26
N ILE A 664 44.79 8.58 3.20
CA ILE A 664 44.74 7.38 4.03
C ILE A 664 44.86 6.20 3.07
N SER A 665 45.76 5.26 3.35
CA SER A 665 46.01 4.14 2.45
C SER A 665 46.09 2.82 3.20
N PHE A 666 45.46 1.80 2.62
CA PHE A 666 45.46 0.43 3.11
C PHE A 666 45.90 -0.54 1.99
N GLU A 667 46.37 -1.73 2.37
CA GLU A 667 46.65 -2.79 1.41
C GLU A 667 45.33 -3.40 0.92
N GLY A 668 45.18 -3.60 -0.39
CA GLY A 668 44.00 -4.26 -0.95
C GLY A 668 43.99 -5.75 -0.59
N ASN A 669 43.07 -6.15 0.29
CA ASN A 669 42.95 -7.53 0.78
C ASN A 669 41.64 -8.23 0.36
N GLY A 670 40.79 -7.54 -0.41
CA GLY A 670 39.49 -8.04 -0.87
C GLY A 670 38.33 -7.75 0.07
N ALA A 671 38.55 -7.04 1.17
CA ALA A 671 37.47 -6.52 2.01
C ALA A 671 36.85 -5.26 1.39
N THR A 672 35.60 -4.97 1.78
CA THR A 672 34.87 -3.76 1.40
C THR A 672 35.22 -2.69 2.41
N TYR A 673 35.77 -1.57 1.95
CA TYR A 673 36.15 -0.48 2.83
C TYR A 673 35.19 0.68 2.67
N ARG A 674 34.76 1.27 3.79
CA ARG A 674 34.01 2.52 3.81
C ARG A 674 34.68 3.52 4.72
N LEU A 675 34.82 4.76 4.26
CA LEU A 675 35.26 5.88 5.07
C LEU A 675 34.08 6.83 5.31
N ILE A 676 33.86 7.21 6.56
CA ILE A 676 32.89 8.24 6.95
C ILE A 676 33.63 9.30 7.78
N ALA A 677 33.47 10.57 7.44
CA ALA A 677 34.08 11.69 8.13
C ALA A 677 33.02 12.67 8.66
N GLU A 678 33.29 13.31 9.80
CA GLU A 678 32.40 14.35 10.36
C GLU A 678 32.55 15.70 9.63
N GLN A 679 31.43 16.39 9.47
CA GLN A 679 31.42 17.83 9.17
C GLN A 679 31.64 18.71 10.42
N SER A 680 31.98 19.97 10.18
CA SER A 680 31.85 21.03 11.20
C SER A 680 30.41 21.22 11.66
N GLU A 681 30.24 21.62 12.92
CA GLU A 681 28.91 21.85 13.50
C GLU A 681 28.20 22.95 12.70
N ASP A 682 26.87 22.83 12.54
CA ASP A 682 26.04 23.73 11.75
C ASP A 682 26.43 23.82 10.25
N HIS A 683 27.15 22.84 9.70
CA HIS A 683 27.44 22.79 8.26
C HIS A 683 26.12 22.78 7.44
N PRO A 684 26.05 23.52 6.33
CA PRO A 684 24.80 23.70 5.58
C PRO A 684 24.36 22.51 4.69
N GLY A 685 25.16 21.46 4.56
CA GLY A 685 24.85 20.27 3.77
C GLY A 685 24.91 18.98 4.58
N ASN A 686 25.19 17.84 3.93
CA ASN A 686 25.25 16.54 4.60
C ASN A 686 26.23 16.51 5.79
N ASN A 687 25.77 16.04 6.95
CA ASN A 687 26.56 15.99 8.18
C ASN A 687 27.73 14.99 8.13
N ASN A 688 27.64 13.94 7.31
CA ASN A 688 28.62 12.84 7.29
C ASN A 688 29.01 12.44 5.86
N PRO A 689 29.96 13.14 5.20
CA PRO A 689 30.52 12.72 3.93
C PRO A 689 31.11 11.30 4.02
N THR A 690 30.75 10.48 3.03
CA THR A 690 31.02 9.04 3.00
C THR A 690 31.44 8.57 1.62
N VAL A 691 32.31 7.56 1.57
CA VAL A 691 32.69 6.85 0.36
C VAL A 691 32.95 5.38 0.67
N ALA A 692 32.47 4.50 -0.18
CA ALA A 692 32.74 3.06 -0.12
C ALA A 692 33.54 2.61 -1.34
N ILE A 693 34.42 1.63 -1.12
CA ILE A 693 35.18 0.96 -2.17
C ILE A 693 35.02 -0.54 -1.96
N GLU A 694 34.56 -1.22 -3.01
CA GLU A 694 34.39 -2.65 -3.09
C GLU A 694 35.32 -3.22 -4.18
N GLY A 695 35.74 -4.48 -4.07
CA GLY A 695 36.50 -5.13 -5.14
C GLY A 695 37.96 -4.72 -5.31
N CYS A 696 38.61 -4.15 -4.29
CA CYS A 696 39.99 -3.66 -4.37
C CYS A 696 41.06 -4.77 -4.31
N VAL A 697 41.13 -5.62 -5.34
CA VAL A 697 42.08 -6.74 -5.46
C VAL A 697 42.54 -6.97 -6.90
N GLU A 698 43.60 -7.77 -7.08
CA GLU A 698 43.97 -8.26 -8.42
C GLU A 698 42.79 -8.99 -9.09
N GLU A 699 42.67 -8.80 -10.40
CA GLU A 699 41.58 -9.34 -11.22
C GLU A 699 41.42 -10.87 -11.05
N GLY A 700 40.20 -11.31 -10.77
CA GLY A 700 39.86 -12.72 -10.57
C GLY A 700 40.04 -13.26 -9.14
N LEU A 701 40.50 -12.44 -8.20
CA LEU A 701 40.46 -12.79 -6.77
C LEU A 701 39.08 -12.50 -6.16
N PRO A 702 38.59 -13.34 -5.22
CA PRO A 702 37.32 -13.09 -4.55
C PRO A 702 37.44 -11.89 -3.61
N TYR A 703 36.36 -11.12 -3.51
CA TYR A 703 36.21 -10.02 -2.58
C TYR A 703 34.83 -10.06 -1.92
N SER A 704 34.67 -9.35 -0.82
CA SER A 704 33.43 -9.19 -0.07
C SER A 704 32.43 -8.32 -0.83
N THR A 705 31.14 -8.68 -0.78
CA THR A 705 30.06 -7.90 -1.38
C THR A 705 28.89 -7.71 -0.43
N GLY A 706 28.02 -6.74 -0.71
CA GLY A 706 26.79 -6.48 0.06
C GLY A 706 26.98 -5.61 1.30
N PHE A 707 28.16 -5.02 1.48
CA PHE A 707 28.47 -4.13 2.61
C PHE A 707 28.31 -2.64 2.27
N VAL A 708 28.35 -2.28 0.99
CA VAL A 708 28.22 -0.88 0.53
C VAL A 708 26.86 -0.29 0.91
N THR A 709 25.76 -1.02 0.79
CA THR A 709 24.43 -0.47 1.06
C THR A 709 24.03 -0.46 2.56
N GLN A 710 24.94 -0.87 3.47
CA GLN A 710 24.66 -0.95 4.90
C GLN A 710 24.60 0.40 5.62
N PHE A 711 25.22 1.44 5.06
CA PHE A 711 25.18 2.80 5.58
C PHE A 711 24.64 3.76 4.53
N ALA A 712 24.11 4.91 4.97
CA ALA A 712 23.61 5.93 4.06
C ALA A 712 24.74 6.47 3.16
N GLU A 713 24.40 6.84 1.93
CA GLU A 713 25.34 7.48 1.01
C GLU A 713 25.41 9.00 1.23
N ASN A 714 26.34 9.66 0.53
CA ASN A 714 26.55 11.09 0.63
C ASN A 714 25.55 11.89 -0.21
N ASP A 715 24.25 11.73 0.05
CA ASP A 715 23.16 12.24 -0.81
C ASP A 715 21.96 12.77 -0.02
N GLN A 716 22.22 13.31 1.17
CA GLN A 716 21.20 13.96 1.99
C GLN A 716 20.85 15.37 1.50
N ASP A 717 21.70 15.95 0.66
CA ASP A 717 21.47 17.26 0.06
C ASP A 717 20.45 17.15 -1.08
N PRO A 718 19.48 18.08 -1.18
CA PRO A 718 18.39 18.00 -2.15
C PRO A 718 18.89 17.92 -3.61
N PHE A 719 19.99 18.61 -3.92
CA PHE A 719 20.55 18.70 -5.25
C PHE A 719 21.44 17.51 -5.65
N LEU A 720 21.65 16.52 -4.77
CA LEU A 720 22.49 15.35 -5.03
C LEU A 720 21.75 14.07 -4.64
N ALA A 721 21.58 13.16 -5.59
CA ALA A 721 21.03 11.83 -5.35
C ALA A 721 22.03 10.75 -5.74
N ILE A 722 22.18 9.71 -4.91
CA ILE A 722 22.98 8.53 -5.21
C ILE A 722 22.07 7.30 -5.12
N ASN A 723 21.96 6.59 -6.23
CA ASN A 723 21.39 5.25 -6.26
C ASN A 723 22.50 4.24 -5.97
N ALA A 724 22.50 3.65 -4.78
CA ALA A 724 23.35 2.52 -4.44
C ALA A 724 22.52 1.23 -4.48
N SER A 725 22.58 0.53 -5.60
CA SER A 725 21.81 -0.69 -5.83
C SER A 725 22.73 -1.90 -5.97
N GLU A 726 22.33 -3.03 -5.42
CA GLU A 726 23.11 -4.27 -5.53
C GLU A 726 22.66 -5.12 -6.70
N THR A 727 23.60 -5.90 -7.25
CA THR A 727 23.32 -6.95 -8.22
C THR A 727 22.63 -8.13 -7.53
N THR A 728 21.32 -7.99 -7.39
CA THR A 728 20.48 -8.95 -6.66
C THR A 728 20.38 -10.34 -7.32
N GLY A 729 20.91 -10.52 -8.54
CA GLY A 729 20.50 -11.61 -9.41
C GLY A 729 19.02 -11.49 -9.77
N SER A 730 18.50 -12.34 -10.67
CA SER A 730 17.09 -12.28 -11.04
C SER A 730 16.19 -12.76 -9.88
N SER A 731 15.74 -11.82 -9.04
CA SER A 731 14.61 -12.03 -8.13
C SER A 731 13.39 -12.40 -8.98
N ASN A 732 12.88 -13.63 -8.79
CA ASN A 732 11.66 -14.09 -9.47
C ASN A 732 10.37 -13.61 -8.77
N GLN A 733 10.48 -12.77 -7.74
CA GLN A 733 9.31 -12.25 -7.06
C GLN A 733 8.60 -11.20 -7.94
N PRO A 734 7.27 -11.26 -8.07
CA PRO A 734 6.53 -10.27 -8.84
C PRO A 734 6.60 -8.86 -8.24
N VAL A 735 6.74 -8.77 -6.92
CA VAL A 735 6.83 -7.53 -6.16
C VAL A 735 7.90 -7.65 -5.06
N GLU A 736 8.64 -6.58 -4.83
CA GLU A 736 9.72 -6.52 -3.83
C GLU A 736 9.79 -5.11 -3.23
N LEU A 737 10.01 -5.02 -1.91
CA LEU A 737 10.30 -3.76 -1.22
C LEU A 737 11.76 -3.78 -0.78
N ARG A 738 12.54 -2.81 -1.26
CA ARG A 738 13.88 -2.54 -0.78
C ARG A 738 13.85 -1.35 0.17
N GLY A 739 14.70 -1.39 1.18
CA GLY A 739 14.90 -0.25 2.08
C GLY A 739 16.39 0.01 2.23
N TYR A 740 16.80 1.26 2.06
CA TYR A 740 18.17 1.69 2.25
C TYR A 740 18.27 2.83 3.27
N PRO A 741 19.35 2.88 4.07
CA PRO A 741 20.39 1.86 4.15
C PRO A 741 19.87 0.52 4.70
N LYS A 742 20.55 -0.59 4.37
CA LYS A 742 20.24 -1.91 4.93
C LYS A 742 20.44 -1.97 6.44
N GLY A 743 21.29 -1.09 6.95
CA GLY A 743 21.76 -1.09 8.32
C GLY A 743 22.96 -2.01 8.50
N TYR A 744 23.76 -1.66 9.50
CA TYR A 744 24.84 -2.50 10.00
C TYR A 744 24.28 -3.85 10.49
N GLN A 745 24.98 -4.96 10.22
CA GLN A 745 24.45 -6.32 10.47
C GLN A 745 23.04 -6.54 9.90
N ASP A 746 22.77 -5.96 8.72
CA ASP A 746 21.53 -6.08 7.94
C ASP A 746 20.25 -5.56 8.62
N SER A 747 20.38 -4.70 9.64
CA SER A 747 19.20 -4.04 10.24
C SER A 747 19.50 -2.81 11.09
N ILE A 748 20.70 -2.70 11.68
CA ILE A 748 21.00 -1.67 12.68
C ILE A 748 21.25 -0.33 12.01
N ILE A 749 20.49 0.69 12.40
CA ILE A 749 20.62 2.06 11.91
C ILE A 749 20.80 3.04 13.07
N ASP A 750 21.33 4.22 12.74
CA ASP A 750 21.49 5.33 13.66
C ASP A 750 20.19 6.13 13.82
N VAL A 751 20.02 6.76 14.98
CA VAL A 751 18.96 7.76 15.18
C VAL A 751 19.08 8.83 14.09
N ASN A 752 17.93 9.28 13.58
CA ASN A 752 17.83 10.27 12.50
C ASN A 752 18.32 9.81 11.11
N THR A 753 18.66 8.54 10.92
CA THR A 753 18.90 8.01 9.57
C THR A 753 17.59 8.00 8.78
N ALA A 754 17.53 8.77 7.68
CA ALA A 754 16.42 8.69 6.75
C ALA A 754 16.44 7.36 5.99
N LEU A 755 15.27 6.82 5.69
CA LEU A 755 15.09 5.57 4.96
C LEU A 755 14.56 5.88 3.56
N LYS A 756 15.22 5.29 2.55
CA LYS A 756 14.74 5.25 1.17
C LYS A 756 14.10 3.89 0.92
N TYR A 757 12.86 3.90 0.49
CA TYR A 757 12.12 2.70 0.14
C TYR A 757 11.91 2.66 -1.37
N THR A 758 12.24 1.53 -2.00
CA THR A 758 11.96 1.29 -3.41
C THR A 758 11.01 0.11 -3.53
N VAL A 759 9.82 0.35 -4.05
CA VAL A 759 8.86 -0.70 -4.40
C VAL A 759 9.11 -1.08 -5.85
N LEU A 760 9.42 -2.35 -6.07
CA LEU A 760 9.67 -2.94 -7.38
C LEU A 760 8.50 -3.84 -7.73
N PHE A 761 8.08 -3.81 -8.98
CA PHE A 761 6.98 -4.63 -9.47
C PHE A 761 7.20 -5.08 -10.91
N ARG A 762 6.59 -6.22 -11.28
CA ARG A 762 6.61 -6.73 -12.65
C ARG A 762 5.32 -7.42 -13.03
N ASN A 763 4.97 -7.30 -14.31
CA ASN A 763 3.86 -8.02 -14.90
C ASN A 763 4.25 -9.49 -15.10
N THR A 764 3.52 -10.38 -14.41
CA THR A 764 3.64 -11.83 -14.57
C THR A 764 2.45 -12.46 -15.30
N THR A 765 1.49 -11.64 -15.72
CA THR A 765 0.26 -12.07 -16.38
C THR A 765 0.45 -12.12 -17.90
N THR A 766 -0.53 -12.66 -18.62
CA THR A 766 -0.56 -12.65 -20.10
C THR A 766 -1.16 -11.37 -20.68
N ASP A 767 -1.75 -10.53 -19.83
CA ASP A 767 -2.41 -9.30 -20.25
C ASP A 767 -1.46 -8.11 -20.00
N THR A 768 -1.60 -7.04 -20.77
CA THR A 768 -0.91 -5.77 -20.47
C THR A 768 -1.51 -5.17 -19.22
N ILE A 769 -0.69 -4.76 -18.26
CA ILE A 769 -1.16 -4.06 -17.05
C ILE A 769 -1.24 -2.57 -17.33
N THR A 770 -2.41 -1.99 -17.08
CA THR A 770 -2.68 -0.58 -17.36
C THR A 770 -2.68 0.31 -16.13
N ARG A 771 -2.97 -0.24 -14.95
CA ARG A 771 -2.98 0.47 -13.67
C ARG A 771 -2.27 -0.32 -12.57
N VAL A 772 -1.41 0.37 -11.83
CA VAL A 772 -0.75 -0.16 -10.63
C VAL A 772 -1.04 0.76 -9.47
N VAL A 773 -1.56 0.23 -8.36
CA VAL A 773 -1.76 0.97 -7.12
C VAL A 773 -0.91 0.33 -6.03
N ILE A 774 -0.05 1.11 -5.39
CA ILE A 774 0.76 0.66 -4.25
C ILE A 774 0.17 1.30 -3.00
N ARG A 775 -0.09 0.48 -1.98
CA ARG A 775 -0.47 0.92 -0.65
C ARG A 775 0.60 0.52 0.35
N ASP A 776 1.13 1.48 1.09
CA ASP A 776 2.10 1.26 2.15
C ASP A 776 1.57 1.90 3.44
N THR A 777 1.34 1.10 4.48
CA THR A 777 0.96 1.63 5.79
C THR A 777 2.23 1.90 6.56
N LEU A 778 2.66 3.16 6.55
CA LEU A 778 3.96 3.55 7.08
C LEU A 778 4.02 3.33 8.60
N PRO A 779 5.13 2.75 9.11
CA PRO A 779 5.33 2.55 10.55
C PRO A 779 5.16 3.84 11.36
N SER A 780 4.58 3.72 12.54
CA SER A 780 4.30 4.86 13.42
C SER A 780 5.57 5.55 13.94
N GLU A 781 6.71 4.89 13.82
CA GLU A 781 8.06 5.33 14.17
C GLU A 781 8.67 6.27 13.11
N LEU A 782 8.04 6.39 11.94
CA LEU A 782 8.44 7.28 10.86
C LEU A 782 7.64 8.59 10.88
N ASP A 783 8.29 9.67 10.50
CA ASP A 783 7.67 10.99 10.43
C ASP A 783 7.11 11.23 9.03
N ILE A 784 5.80 11.00 8.87
CA ILE A 784 5.07 11.19 7.61
C ILE A 784 5.23 12.61 7.05
N THR A 785 5.47 13.62 7.90
CA THR A 785 5.66 15.01 7.45
C THR A 785 6.98 15.23 6.71
N THR A 786 7.88 14.25 6.75
CA THR A 786 9.19 14.27 6.07
C THR A 786 9.23 13.40 4.81
N LEU A 787 8.08 12.89 4.39
CA LEU A 787 7.94 12.01 3.25
C LEU A 787 8.20 12.77 1.94
N VAL A 788 9.19 12.32 1.19
CA VAL A 788 9.60 12.90 -0.09
C VAL A 788 9.41 11.85 -1.18
N PRO A 789 8.53 12.07 -2.17
CA PRO A 789 8.43 11.23 -3.35
C PRO A 789 9.76 11.20 -4.12
N GLY A 790 10.16 10.04 -4.61
CA GLY A 790 11.42 9.82 -5.33
C GLY A 790 11.21 9.46 -6.79
N ALA A 791 12.23 8.90 -7.42
CA ALA A 791 12.16 8.53 -8.82
C ALA A 791 11.17 7.37 -9.06
N GLY A 792 10.39 7.45 -10.14
CA GLY A 792 9.47 6.39 -10.58
C GLY A 792 9.73 5.96 -12.02
N SER A 793 9.45 4.71 -12.36
CA SER A 793 9.62 4.25 -13.75
C SER A 793 8.64 4.88 -14.74
N HIS A 794 7.56 5.47 -14.23
CA HIS A 794 6.49 6.11 -14.98
C HIS A 794 5.92 7.29 -14.17
N PRO A 795 5.15 8.21 -14.78
CA PRO A 795 4.42 9.22 -14.02
C PRO A 795 3.45 8.58 -13.02
N TYR A 796 3.43 9.12 -11.80
CA TYR A 796 2.57 8.63 -10.73
C TYR A 796 1.95 9.78 -9.93
N VAL A 797 0.88 9.46 -9.21
CA VAL A 797 0.25 10.35 -8.21
C VAL A 797 0.53 9.79 -6.82
N PHE A 798 0.74 10.69 -5.88
CA PHE A 798 1.10 10.40 -4.50
C PHE A 798 0.06 10.98 -3.55
N GLU A 799 -0.55 10.13 -2.72
CA GLU A 799 -1.60 10.49 -1.78
C GLU A 799 -1.29 9.92 -0.39
N ILE A 800 -1.65 10.64 0.66
CA ILE A 800 -1.50 10.19 2.04
C ILE A 800 -2.86 10.27 2.71
N TYR A 801 -3.33 9.16 3.26
CA TYR A 801 -4.60 9.09 4.00
C TYR A 801 -4.38 9.13 5.51
N SER A 802 -5.50 9.04 6.23
CA SER A 802 -5.50 8.81 7.68
C SER A 802 -4.64 7.60 8.06
N ASN A 803 -4.11 7.60 9.29
CA ASN A 803 -3.32 6.49 9.84
C ASN A 803 -1.98 6.20 9.14
N GLY A 804 -1.49 7.12 8.30
CA GLY A 804 -0.17 6.99 7.66
C GLY A 804 -0.13 6.04 6.47
N VAL A 805 -1.28 5.82 5.82
CA VAL A 805 -1.33 5.04 4.58
C VAL A 805 -0.91 5.90 3.42
N LEU A 806 0.23 5.55 2.83
CA LEU A 806 0.71 6.06 1.56
C LEU A 806 0.04 5.27 0.41
N LYS A 807 -0.55 5.99 -0.54
CA LYS A 807 -1.01 5.45 -1.82
C LYS A 807 -0.23 6.07 -2.97
N ILE A 808 0.29 5.23 -3.83
CA ILE A 808 0.96 5.61 -5.08
C ILE A 808 0.19 4.98 -6.23
N THR A 809 -0.27 5.81 -7.16
CA THR A 809 -1.07 5.37 -8.30
C THR A 809 -0.33 5.64 -9.60
N PHE A 810 -0.12 4.57 -10.36
CA PHE A 810 0.33 4.61 -11.74
C PHE A 810 -0.85 4.34 -12.66
N ASP A 811 -1.26 5.37 -13.39
CA ASP A 811 -2.26 5.28 -14.42
C ASP A 811 -1.63 5.17 -15.80
N GLU A 812 -2.26 4.36 -16.66
CA GLU A 812 -1.83 4.14 -18.04
C GLU A 812 -0.37 3.67 -18.17
N ILE A 813 0.10 2.83 -17.23
CA ILE A 813 1.51 2.39 -17.17
C ILE A 813 1.92 1.46 -18.32
N GLN A 814 0.98 0.74 -18.93
CA GLN A 814 1.19 -0.13 -20.11
C GLN A 814 2.31 -1.18 -19.96
N LEU A 815 2.44 -1.81 -18.77
CA LEU A 815 3.42 -2.87 -18.56
C LEU A 815 3.09 -4.09 -19.43
N GLN A 816 4.01 -4.46 -20.32
CA GLN A 816 3.81 -5.53 -21.28
C GLN A 816 3.59 -6.89 -20.60
N PRO A 817 2.91 -7.84 -21.27
CA PRO A 817 2.72 -9.20 -20.77
C PRO A 817 4.02 -9.87 -20.30
N GLY A 818 3.91 -10.76 -19.32
CA GLY A 818 5.04 -11.44 -18.69
C GLY A 818 5.86 -12.33 -19.64
N ASP A 819 5.27 -12.75 -20.76
CA ASP A 819 5.91 -13.50 -21.85
C ASP A 819 6.52 -12.61 -22.95
N SER A 820 6.46 -11.28 -22.79
CA SER A 820 7.19 -10.34 -23.62
C SER A 820 8.70 -10.57 -23.56
N ALA A 821 9.37 -10.39 -24.71
CA ALA A 821 10.81 -10.59 -24.86
C ALA A 821 11.64 -9.47 -24.23
N GLU A 822 11.09 -8.26 -24.11
CA GLU A 822 11.78 -7.10 -23.54
C GLU A 822 11.47 -7.00 -22.04
N GLU A 823 12.41 -7.44 -21.21
CA GLU A 823 12.27 -7.51 -19.75
C GLU A 823 11.99 -6.14 -19.10
N ALA A 824 12.57 -5.06 -19.62
CA ALA A 824 12.37 -3.71 -19.09
C ALA A 824 10.91 -3.24 -19.24
N LEU A 825 10.23 -3.60 -20.34
CA LEU A 825 8.86 -3.15 -20.61
C LEU A 825 7.80 -3.82 -19.74
N LYS A 826 8.15 -4.84 -18.96
CA LYS A 826 7.23 -5.52 -18.04
C LYS A 826 7.54 -5.22 -16.57
N ARG A 827 8.52 -4.37 -16.27
CA ARG A 827 8.96 -4.03 -14.91
C ARG A 827 8.66 -2.56 -14.62
N GLY A 828 8.52 -2.24 -13.35
CA GLY A 828 8.43 -0.87 -12.89
C GLY A 828 8.86 -0.72 -11.43
N PHE A 829 9.05 0.52 -11.02
CA PHE A 829 9.47 0.85 -9.67
C PHE A 829 8.96 2.21 -9.24
N VAL A 830 8.94 2.44 -7.93
CA VAL A 830 8.84 3.77 -7.33
C VAL A 830 9.68 3.85 -6.09
N GLU A 831 10.34 5.00 -5.89
CA GLU A 831 11.05 5.32 -4.67
C GLU A 831 10.31 6.37 -3.85
N PHE A 832 10.43 6.30 -2.53
CA PHE A 832 10.15 7.41 -1.64
C PHE A 832 11.13 7.41 -0.46
N ARG A 833 11.39 8.58 0.10
CA ARG A 833 12.28 8.78 1.25
C ARG A 833 11.50 9.32 2.44
N ILE A 834 11.81 8.85 3.64
CA ILE A 834 11.14 9.28 4.87
C ILE A 834 12.09 9.24 6.05
N ALA A 835 12.02 10.24 6.93
CA ALA A 835 12.82 10.29 8.15
C ALA A 835 12.17 9.50 9.29
N GLN A 836 13.01 9.07 10.23
CA GLN A 836 12.55 8.59 11.53
C GLN A 836 11.93 9.74 12.33
N LYS A 837 10.96 9.43 13.20
CA LYS A 837 10.51 10.39 14.20
C LYS A 837 11.68 10.78 15.11
N PRO A 838 11.86 12.09 15.40
CA PRO A 838 12.89 12.54 16.31
C PRO A 838 12.75 11.88 17.69
N GLY A 839 13.85 11.35 18.22
CA GLY A 839 13.90 10.79 19.57
C GLY A 839 13.33 9.37 19.71
N ASN A 840 13.25 8.60 18.62
CA ASN A 840 12.99 7.16 18.68
C ASN A 840 13.94 6.49 19.71
N PRO A 841 13.43 5.74 20.69
CA PRO A 841 14.26 5.07 21.68
C PRO A 841 15.19 4.03 21.04
N ILE A 842 16.34 3.79 21.65
CA ILE A 842 17.20 2.65 21.31
C ILE A 842 16.43 1.33 21.50
N GLY A 843 16.57 0.43 20.53
CA GLY A 843 15.82 -0.82 20.40
C GLY A 843 14.49 -0.68 19.64
N THR A 844 14.16 0.50 19.12
CA THR A 844 12.96 0.70 18.28
C THR A 844 13.08 -0.09 16.99
N THR A 845 12.06 -0.88 16.68
CA THR A 845 11.95 -1.66 15.43
C THR A 845 11.08 -0.93 14.43
N ILE A 846 11.55 -0.79 13.20
CA ILE A 846 10.83 -0.20 12.08
C ILE A 846 10.64 -1.31 11.04
N ASP A 847 9.41 -1.83 10.95
CA ASP A 847 9.03 -2.91 10.05
C ASP A 847 8.09 -2.38 8.97
N ASN A 848 8.57 -2.35 7.71
CA ASN A 848 7.77 -1.85 6.60
C ASN A 848 7.46 -2.92 5.54
N ARG A 849 6.28 -2.83 4.93
CA ARG A 849 5.84 -3.66 3.79
C ARG A 849 4.76 -2.93 2.99
N ALA A 850 4.76 -3.13 1.68
CA ALA A 850 3.75 -2.57 0.79
C ALA A 850 2.85 -3.67 0.20
N VAL A 851 1.68 -3.26 -0.26
CA VAL A 851 0.71 -4.06 -1.03
C VAL A 851 0.56 -3.43 -2.40
N VAL A 852 0.72 -4.23 -3.45
CA VAL A 852 0.65 -3.79 -4.85
C VAL A 852 -0.55 -4.42 -5.53
N TYR A 853 -1.37 -3.59 -6.15
CA TYR A 853 -2.56 -3.95 -6.91
C TYR A 853 -2.26 -3.79 -8.39
N PHE A 854 -2.63 -4.80 -9.19
CA PHE A 854 -2.44 -4.82 -10.64
C PHE A 854 -3.80 -5.00 -11.31
N ASP A 855 -4.31 -3.96 -11.97
CA ASP A 855 -5.63 -3.96 -12.61
C ASP A 855 -6.69 -4.77 -11.82
N TYR A 856 -7.04 -5.95 -12.33
CA TYR A 856 -8.09 -6.84 -11.81
C TYR A 856 -7.56 -8.15 -11.22
N VAL A 857 -6.34 -8.13 -10.69
CA VAL A 857 -5.64 -9.31 -10.13
C VAL A 857 -5.57 -9.18 -8.61
N PRO A 858 -5.68 -10.28 -7.84
CA PRO A 858 -5.45 -10.27 -6.40
C PRO A 858 -4.17 -9.52 -6.00
N PRO A 859 -4.22 -8.65 -4.99
CA PRO A 859 -3.08 -7.84 -4.62
C PRO A 859 -1.93 -8.70 -4.09
N MET A 860 -0.71 -8.24 -4.35
CA MET A 860 0.52 -8.91 -3.95
C MET A 860 1.19 -8.12 -2.82
N VAL A 861 1.65 -8.83 -1.79
CA VAL A 861 2.34 -8.21 -0.66
C VAL A 861 3.84 -8.36 -0.85
N THR A 862 4.61 -7.30 -0.61
CA THR A 862 6.08 -7.33 -0.69
C THR A 862 6.69 -8.14 0.46
N ASN A 863 7.99 -8.40 0.38
CA ASN A 863 8.78 -8.77 1.56
C ASN A 863 8.73 -7.69 2.64
N ASN A 864 9.05 -8.09 3.88
CA ASN A 864 9.19 -7.18 5.01
C ASN A 864 10.60 -6.59 5.05
N VAL A 865 10.71 -5.28 5.19
CA VAL A 865 11.96 -4.57 5.45
C VAL A 865 12.03 -4.24 6.94
N HIS A 866 13.04 -4.79 7.63
CA HIS A 866 13.21 -4.67 9.07
C HIS A 866 14.43 -3.82 9.44
N ARG A 867 14.24 -2.76 10.22
CA ARG A 867 15.32 -1.94 10.78
C ARG A 867 15.21 -1.84 12.29
N VAL A 868 16.35 -1.71 12.96
CA VAL A 868 16.42 -1.52 14.41
C VAL A 868 17.29 -0.29 14.70
N VAL A 869 16.73 0.65 15.43
CA VAL A 869 17.46 1.84 15.90
C VAL A 869 18.30 1.42 17.12
N GLU A 870 19.57 1.11 16.93
CA GLU A 870 20.49 0.74 18.03
C GLU A 870 21.74 1.63 18.13
N CYS A 871 21.88 2.64 17.28
CA CYS A 871 22.96 3.63 17.36
C CYS A 871 22.41 4.98 17.84
N ASN A 872 23.10 5.63 18.78
CA ASN A 872 22.90 7.05 19.12
C ASN A 872 23.88 7.97 18.37
N ASP A 873 25.13 7.52 18.23
CA ASP A 873 26.20 8.18 17.47
C ASP A 873 27.09 7.07 16.90
N ILE A 874 27.18 7.02 15.58
CA ILE A 874 28.02 6.07 14.84
C ILE A 874 29.53 6.22 15.13
N PHE A 875 29.96 7.39 15.62
CA PHE A 875 31.36 7.68 15.97
C PHE A 875 31.69 7.43 17.44
N ASP A 876 30.72 7.08 18.29
CA ASP A 876 30.98 6.76 19.70
C ASP A 876 31.55 5.34 19.84
N THR A 877 32.60 5.18 20.63
CA THR A 877 33.27 3.88 20.86
C THR A 877 32.77 3.17 22.12
N GLU A 878 32.08 3.88 23.03
CA GLU A 878 31.51 3.34 24.27
C GLU A 878 30.00 3.06 24.12
N GLU A 879 29.28 3.92 23.38
CA GLU A 879 27.82 3.81 23.14
C GLU A 879 27.45 3.61 21.65
N GLY A 880 28.41 3.47 20.74
CA GLY A 880 28.14 3.27 19.31
C GLY A 880 27.78 1.83 18.92
N CYS A 881 27.19 1.71 17.73
CA CYS A 881 26.63 0.45 17.21
C CYS A 881 27.60 -0.39 16.38
N ILE A 882 28.74 0.17 15.95
CA ILE A 882 29.72 -0.57 15.14
C ILE A 882 30.70 -1.25 16.08
N VAL A 883 30.93 -2.54 15.86
CA VAL A 883 31.99 -3.26 16.59
C VAL A 883 33.33 -2.61 16.27
N VAL A 884 33.91 -1.92 17.26
CA VAL A 884 35.27 -1.38 17.20
C VAL A 884 36.25 -2.52 17.26
N ASP A 885 37.19 -2.58 16.31
CA ASP A 885 38.27 -3.54 16.38
C ASP A 885 39.04 -3.34 17.70
N VAL A 886 39.05 -4.37 18.55
CA VAL A 886 39.78 -4.36 19.82
C VAL A 886 41.28 -4.64 19.58
N THR A 887 41.80 -4.29 18.40
CA THR A 887 43.23 -4.16 18.14
C THR A 887 43.72 -2.87 18.79
N ASN A 888 43.68 -2.87 20.11
CA ASN A 888 44.55 -1.99 20.88
C ASN A 888 45.97 -2.19 20.32
N PRO A 889 46.72 -1.12 19.99
CA PRO A 889 48.13 -1.27 19.65
C PRO A 889 48.77 -2.18 20.70
N PRO A 890 49.63 -3.11 20.28
CA PRO A 890 50.14 -4.17 21.14
C PRO A 890 50.59 -3.56 22.47
N LEU A 891 50.03 -4.07 23.56
CA LEU A 891 50.19 -3.52 24.93
C LEU A 891 51.66 -3.38 25.34
N ILE A 892 52.56 -4.02 24.59
CA ILE A 892 54.00 -3.92 24.68
C ILE A 892 54.53 -3.20 23.42
N PRO A 893 55.09 -1.97 23.56
CA PRO A 893 55.68 -1.24 22.44
C PRO A 893 56.77 -2.05 21.72
N GLY A 894 56.69 -2.11 20.38
CA GLY A 894 57.65 -2.80 19.52
C GLY A 894 57.42 -4.31 19.33
N VAL A 895 56.31 -4.85 19.81
CA VAL A 895 55.82 -6.20 19.47
C VAL A 895 54.75 -6.05 18.39
N ASP A 896 54.75 -6.86 17.34
CA ASP A 896 53.72 -6.88 16.29
C ASP A 896 53.16 -8.30 16.16
N ILE A 897 51.86 -8.47 15.95
CA ILE A 897 51.23 -9.80 15.88
C ILE A 897 50.42 -9.93 14.61
N LYS A 898 50.72 -10.98 13.84
CA LYS A 898 50.00 -11.36 12.63
C LYS A 898 49.30 -12.70 12.83
N VAL A 899 48.04 -12.78 12.40
CA VAL A 899 47.25 -14.00 12.38
C VAL A 899 46.81 -14.27 10.94
N TYR A 900 47.27 -15.36 10.33
CA TYR A 900 46.99 -15.64 8.92
C TYR A 900 46.96 -17.15 8.59
N PRO A 901 46.10 -17.59 7.67
CA PRO A 901 44.99 -16.83 7.09
C PRO A 901 43.93 -16.48 8.16
N ASN A 902 43.24 -15.36 7.99
CA ASN A 902 42.15 -14.92 8.84
C ASN A 902 41.20 -14.08 7.97
N PRO A 903 40.05 -14.62 7.50
CA PRO A 903 39.41 -15.86 7.93
C PRO A 903 40.15 -17.16 7.57
N PHE A 904 39.85 -18.25 8.28
CA PHE A 904 40.42 -19.58 7.99
C PHE A 904 39.40 -20.72 8.13
N THR A 905 39.59 -21.79 7.35
CA THR A 905 38.71 -22.97 7.35
C THR A 905 39.25 -24.12 8.22
N GLU A 906 40.56 -24.36 8.19
CA GLU A 906 41.21 -25.50 8.90
C GLU A 906 42.15 -25.04 10.02
N SER A 907 43.07 -24.11 9.75
CA SER A 907 44.01 -23.57 10.75
C SER A 907 44.45 -22.13 10.44
N ALA A 908 44.82 -21.37 11.46
CA ALA A 908 45.46 -20.06 11.37
C ALA A 908 46.86 -20.10 12.01
N THR A 909 47.79 -19.31 11.49
CA THR A 909 49.15 -19.15 12.02
C THR A 909 49.24 -17.84 12.79
N PHE A 910 49.71 -17.91 14.03
CA PHE A 910 50.10 -16.75 14.83
C PHE A 910 51.59 -16.50 14.67
N GLU A 911 51.98 -15.27 14.34
CA GLU A 911 53.36 -14.81 14.23
C GLU A 911 53.56 -13.56 15.08
N ILE A 912 54.54 -13.60 15.99
CA ILE A 912 54.85 -12.54 16.95
C ILE A 912 56.23 -11.98 16.57
N ASN A 913 56.24 -10.74 16.10
CA ASN A 913 57.42 -10.00 15.68
C ASN A 913 57.93 -9.06 16.77
N GLY A 914 59.22 -8.73 16.73
CA GLY A 914 59.84 -7.71 17.60
C GLY A 914 60.31 -8.20 18.98
N ARG A 915 59.68 -9.22 19.59
CA ARG A 915 60.14 -9.84 20.84
C ARG A 915 59.82 -11.33 20.91
N SER A 916 60.77 -12.13 21.39
CA SER A 916 60.57 -13.56 21.63
C SER A 916 60.04 -13.83 23.04
N PHE A 917 59.07 -14.74 23.17
CA PHE A 917 58.50 -15.20 24.44
C PHE A 917 58.70 -16.70 24.60
N ASP A 918 59.06 -17.14 25.82
CA ASP A 918 59.31 -18.56 26.11
C ASP A 918 58.04 -19.41 26.12
N ALA A 919 56.92 -18.83 26.58
CA ALA A 919 55.61 -19.47 26.57
C ALA A 919 54.50 -18.43 26.36
N VAL A 920 53.66 -18.65 25.37
CA VAL A 920 52.51 -17.80 25.03
C VAL A 920 51.24 -18.59 25.26
N LYS A 921 50.33 -18.05 26.06
CA LYS A 921 49.01 -18.59 26.33
C LYS A 921 48.00 -17.85 25.45
N LEU A 922 47.42 -18.57 24.49
CA LEU A 922 46.28 -18.12 23.71
C LEU A 922 45.00 -18.44 24.48
N GLN A 923 44.08 -17.49 24.55
CA GLN A 923 42.71 -17.69 25.01
C GLN A 923 41.76 -17.18 23.96
N LEU A 924 40.66 -17.90 23.75
CA LEU A 924 39.65 -17.60 22.75
C LEU A 924 38.30 -17.43 23.43
N PHE A 925 37.57 -16.40 23.07
CA PHE A 925 36.29 -16.00 23.62
C PHE A 925 35.26 -15.88 22.49
N ASP A 926 34.01 -16.24 22.78
CA ASP A 926 32.89 -15.88 21.91
C ASP A 926 32.49 -14.41 22.08
N LEU A 927 31.54 -13.94 21.25
CA LEU A 927 31.07 -12.55 21.27
C LEU A 927 30.35 -12.17 22.57
N GLN A 928 29.93 -13.15 23.38
CA GLN A 928 29.36 -12.90 24.71
C GLN A 928 30.44 -12.88 25.81
N GLY A 929 31.72 -12.91 25.44
CA GLY A 929 32.86 -12.88 26.35
C GLY A 929 33.11 -14.20 27.08
N ARG A 930 32.49 -15.32 26.67
CA ARG A 930 32.71 -16.63 27.29
C ARG A 930 33.95 -17.28 26.71
N LEU A 931 34.84 -17.75 27.58
CA LEU A 931 36.05 -18.47 27.17
C LEU A 931 35.67 -19.81 26.51
N VAL A 932 35.93 -19.95 25.22
CA VAL A 932 35.65 -21.15 24.41
C VAL A 932 36.87 -22.04 24.22
N ARG A 933 38.09 -21.49 24.25
CA ARG A 933 39.34 -22.28 24.14
C ARG A 933 40.51 -21.61 24.84
N SER A 934 41.46 -22.40 25.31
CA SER A 934 42.75 -21.87 25.76
C SER A 934 43.87 -22.86 25.48
N GLU A 935 44.96 -22.38 24.89
CA GLU A 935 46.11 -23.19 24.49
C GLU A 935 47.41 -22.51 24.91
N LYS A 936 48.46 -23.32 25.09
CA LYS A 936 49.81 -22.82 25.35
C LYS A 936 50.71 -23.24 24.21
N SER A 937 51.43 -22.27 23.67
CA SER A 937 52.41 -22.42 22.61
C SER A 937 53.75 -21.85 23.05
N SER A 938 54.82 -22.25 22.37
CA SER A 938 56.18 -21.75 22.61
C SER A 938 56.79 -21.29 21.30
N GLY A 939 57.49 -20.15 21.31
CA GLY A 939 58.12 -19.57 20.13
C GLY A 939 57.38 -18.37 19.55
N SER A 940 58.03 -17.67 18.62
CA SER A 940 57.50 -16.48 17.93
C SER A 940 56.54 -16.82 16.79
N ARG A 941 56.30 -18.11 16.51
CA ARG A 941 55.36 -18.56 15.48
C ARG A 941 54.74 -19.88 15.89
N PHE A 942 53.41 -19.97 15.87
CA PHE A 942 52.67 -21.20 16.18
C PHE A 942 51.37 -21.29 15.39
N GLN A 943 50.89 -22.51 15.19
CA GLN A 943 49.66 -22.80 14.45
C GLN A 943 48.50 -23.07 15.42
N PHE A 944 47.32 -22.60 15.05
CA PHE A 944 46.05 -22.84 15.73
C PHE A 944 45.11 -23.57 14.78
N ASP A 945 44.73 -24.79 15.14
CA ASP A 945 43.80 -25.60 14.35
C ASP A 945 42.36 -25.37 14.80
N ARG A 946 41.42 -25.15 13.86
CA ARG A 946 39.98 -24.95 14.11
C ARG A 946 39.41 -26.06 14.99
N ASN A 947 39.70 -27.30 14.65
CA ASN A 947 39.08 -28.48 15.23
C ASN A 947 37.54 -28.40 15.21
N HIS A 948 36.88 -28.48 16.37
CA HIS A 948 35.42 -28.54 16.49
C HIS A 948 34.77 -27.16 16.75
N LEU A 949 35.50 -26.06 16.55
CA LEU A 949 34.94 -24.73 16.76
C LEU A 949 33.92 -24.41 15.65
N PRO A 950 32.68 -24.01 16.01
CA PRO A 950 31.68 -23.55 15.06
C PRO A 950 32.20 -22.38 14.21
N ARG A 951 31.65 -22.24 13.00
CA ARG A 951 31.85 -21.04 12.19
C ARG A 951 31.40 -19.79 12.96
N GLY A 952 32.15 -18.71 12.87
CA GLY A 952 31.85 -17.47 13.60
C GLY A 952 33.08 -16.62 13.92
N LEU A 953 32.82 -15.43 14.46
CA LEU A 953 33.81 -14.48 14.95
C LEU A 953 34.17 -14.78 16.41
N TYR A 954 35.47 -14.82 16.71
CA TYR A 954 35.99 -15.04 18.05
C TYR A 954 37.03 -13.98 18.41
N MET A 955 37.06 -13.60 19.69
CA MET A 955 38.08 -12.70 20.24
C MET A 955 39.18 -13.52 20.91
N PHE A 956 40.44 -13.20 20.68
CA PHE A 956 41.56 -13.86 21.35
C PHE A 956 42.36 -12.91 22.24
N THR A 957 42.98 -13.49 23.27
CA THR A 957 44.02 -12.84 24.07
C THR A 957 45.29 -13.69 24.05
N LEU A 958 46.45 -13.03 24.01
CA LEU A 958 47.77 -13.65 24.10
C LEU A 958 48.45 -13.17 25.37
N GLU A 959 48.76 -14.08 26.29
CA GLU A 959 49.43 -13.79 27.55
C GLU A 959 50.78 -14.50 27.64
N SER A 960 51.81 -13.84 28.13
CA SER A 960 53.10 -14.46 28.46
C SER A 960 53.63 -13.90 29.77
N GLU A 961 54.21 -14.76 30.62
CA GLU A 961 54.78 -14.36 31.92
C GLU A 961 53.80 -13.60 32.84
N GLY A 962 52.49 -13.79 32.66
CA GLY A 962 51.46 -13.06 33.41
C GLY A 962 51.18 -11.64 32.91
N GLN A 963 51.75 -11.24 31.78
CA GLN A 963 51.43 -10.01 31.07
C GLN A 963 50.63 -10.32 29.79
N LEU A 964 49.61 -9.51 29.54
CA LEU A 964 48.87 -9.52 28.29
C LEU A 964 49.75 -8.90 27.19
N ILE A 965 50.05 -9.68 26.15
CA ILE A 965 50.89 -9.29 25.00
C ILE A 965 50.03 -8.55 23.97
N ALA A 966 48.87 -9.13 23.63
CA ALA A 966 47.94 -8.56 22.66
C ALA A 966 46.55 -9.16 22.79
N THR A 967 45.60 -8.48 22.16
CA THR A 967 44.23 -8.92 21.91
C THR A 967 43.95 -8.80 20.42
N GLY A 968 43.03 -9.59 19.88
CA GLY A 968 42.64 -9.50 18.48
C GLY A 968 41.44 -10.39 18.16
N LYS A 969 41.07 -10.46 16.88
CA LYS A 969 39.95 -11.28 16.40
C LYS A 969 40.41 -12.39 15.46
N MET A 970 39.64 -13.47 15.42
CA MET A 970 39.79 -14.52 14.42
C MET A 970 38.43 -15.01 13.89
N ILE A 971 38.35 -15.17 12.57
CA ILE A 971 37.14 -15.55 11.84
C ILE A 971 37.31 -17.00 11.37
N ILE A 972 36.38 -17.86 11.79
CA ILE A 972 36.32 -19.26 11.39
C ILE A 972 35.20 -19.43 10.36
N GLN A 973 35.55 -19.89 9.14
CA GLN A 973 34.59 -20.20 8.07
C GLN A 973 34.14 -21.66 8.12
#